data_AF-A0A011PRN0-F1
#
_entry.id   AF-A0A011PRN0-F1
#
_cell.length_a   1.000
_cell.length_b   1.000
_cell.length_c   1.000
_cell.angle_alpha   90.00
_cell.angle_beta   90.00
_cell.angle_gamma   90.00
#
_symmetry.space_group_name_H-M   'P 1'
#
loop_
_entity.id
_entity.type
_entity.pdbx_description
1 polymer ?
#
loop_
_entity_poly.entity_id
_entity_poly.type
_entity_poly.pdbx_seq_one_letter_code
_entity_poly.pdbx_strand_id
1 'polypeptide(L)'
;MQRLILIMLLALSQLAAAGEAPPRPRVGLVLGGGGARGAAHIGVLEVLERLRVPVDCVAGTSMGALVAGVYASGMAPAEMRRELAKADWDALFQDAPPFSDRSFRNKVKDKRYLPASETGVGEDGLRYQTGIVTGQKIKLFFNQLVGDDRGLRRIEDLALPLSIVATDIVHGKRVVFRSGSLSSAMRASMSVPGLMSPVELDGQKLVDGGLVDNVPIGEARERCQADVVIAVNVGSPLLKADEIGSLLSVAAQMINILTEQNVVRSLATLRPSDIFIQPDLEGITAGDFKRTSETADRGVAAAEAAVAQLSRLSVSAADYAAWVAQKRVAPGPLPRVDDIEIAGLQRVHPVMIEKHLRLGPGEILDTMKLNDSLNKAYGDSYYENVDYSLITTLRERNILRVTPQEKSWGPNYLRYGVNLDTNFQSDSTYTLRAAYHKTLINPLGGELVFGAEIGSTNAVDFDYYQPLDPAQRYFFETNLRYGSQLSTLYENNDKIAQYRVLRGSAKAVAGINLGTLGQMRAGWEHNLWDPKLNIGSPFLPEESKIYGGWFGQIDLDETDRLYFPTNGWFAGSRYFDSPAEDYSRLDARAGVYHSIGDWVLSGRLTYQGSPVGQLPVYDAGSLGGMFNMTAFGVGQLKGDDIRYGNLRAERIIGRLPLGLRGDLRAGLMLEAARIGTPYTETQLKGWINSTALYLGGETPLGPAFLGYGYSSSGGGFHNLYLFLGTP
;
A
#
# COMPACT_ATOMS: atom_id res chain seq x y z
N MET A 1 78.47 -38.28 -6.97
CA MET A 1 77.40 -37.91 -6.03
C MET A 1 76.39 -36.91 -6.59
N GLN A 2 76.78 -35.88 -7.36
CA GLN A 2 75.84 -34.89 -7.92
C GLN A 2 74.73 -35.45 -8.85
N ARG A 3 75.01 -36.50 -9.64
CA ARG A 3 74.00 -37.12 -10.51
C ARG A 3 72.92 -37.92 -9.76
N LEU A 4 73.23 -38.47 -8.58
CA LEU A 4 72.23 -39.17 -7.76
C LEU A 4 71.27 -38.20 -7.06
N ILE A 5 71.77 -37.03 -6.64
CA ILE A 5 70.95 -36.00 -5.97
C ILE A 5 69.95 -35.37 -6.96
N LEU A 6 70.35 -35.16 -8.22
CA LEU A 6 69.47 -34.62 -9.25
C LEU A 6 68.33 -35.59 -9.62
N ILE A 7 68.62 -36.90 -9.68
CA ILE A 7 67.61 -37.94 -9.94
C ILE A 7 66.66 -38.09 -8.75
N MET A 8 67.15 -37.94 -7.51
CA MET A 8 66.31 -37.95 -6.31
C MET A 8 65.38 -36.74 -6.24
N LEU A 9 65.86 -35.54 -6.61
CA LEU A 9 65.05 -34.31 -6.67
C LEU A 9 64.00 -34.34 -7.79
N LEU A 10 64.33 -34.93 -8.95
CA LEU A 10 63.39 -35.15 -10.04
C LEU A 10 62.32 -36.20 -9.67
N ALA A 11 62.69 -37.28 -8.99
CA ALA A 11 61.74 -38.27 -8.47
C ALA A 11 60.82 -37.69 -7.38
N LEU A 12 61.35 -36.85 -6.48
CA LEU A 12 60.55 -36.13 -5.46
C LEU A 12 59.60 -35.10 -6.07
N SER A 13 59.96 -34.46 -7.19
CA SER A 13 59.05 -33.56 -7.93
C SER A 13 57.94 -34.29 -8.69
N GLN A 14 58.19 -35.53 -9.17
CA GLN A 14 57.16 -36.34 -9.83
C GLN A 14 56.22 -37.03 -8.83
N LEU A 15 56.68 -37.33 -7.62
CA LEU A 15 55.83 -37.80 -6.52
C LEU A 15 54.96 -36.68 -5.91
N ALA A 16 55.34 -35.41 -6.06
CA ALA A 16 54.52 -34.27 -5.65
C ALA A 16 53.42 -33.89 -6.67
N ALA A 17 53.54 -34.33 -7.93
CA ALA A 17 52.57 -34.05 -9.00
C ALA A 17 51.49 -35.14 -9.15
N ALA A 18 51.60 -36.26 -8.43
CA ALA A 18 50.65 -37.36 -8.45
C ALA A 18 49.65 -37.25 -7.28
N GLY A 19 48.75 -36.27 -7.35
CA GLY A 19 47.77 -36.03 -6.28
C GLY A 19 46.66 -35.02 -6.56
N GLU A 20 46.42 -34.60 -7.80
CA GLU A 20 45.18 -33.88 -8.11
C GLU A 20 44.05 -34.89 -8.22
N ALA A 21 43.18 -34.92 -7.21
CA ALA A 21 41.89 -35.60 -7.30
C ALA A 21 41.16 -35.11 -8.56
N PRO A 22 40.43 -35.98 -9.28
CA PRO A 22 39.68 -35.57 -10.46
C PRO A 22 38.77 -34.38 -10.12
N PRO A 23 38.69 -33.36 -10.99
CA PRO A 23 37.89 -32.17 -10.70
C PRO A 23 36.43 -32.57 -10.47
N ARG A 24 35.84 -32.07 -9.38
CA ARG A 24 34.43 -32.34 -9.07
C ARG A 24 33.52 -31.86 -10.22
N PRO A 25 32.37 -32.53 -10.46
CA PRO A 25 31.43 -32.07 -11.47
C PRO A 25 30.94 -30.65 -11.14
N ARG A 26 30.75 -29.82 -12.18
CA ARG A 26 30.15 -28.50 -12.04
C ARG A 26 28.65 -28.63 -11.84
N VAL A 27 28.14 -28.06 -10.76
CA VAL A 27 26.74 -28.14 -10.35
C VAL A 27 26.05 -26.81 -10.61
N GLY A 28 25.06 -26.82 -11.51
CA GLY A 28 24.15 -25.69 -11.72
C GLY A 28 22.87 -25.86 -10.93
N LEU A 29 22.50 -24.90 -10.10
CA LEU A 29 21.23 -24.89 -9.37
C LEU A 29 20.19 -24.04 -10.09
N VAL A 30 18.99 -24.57 -10.32
CA VAL A 30 17.90 -23.88 -11.01
C VAL A 30 16.69 -23.85 -10.10
N LEU A 31 16.23 -22.64 -9.75
CA LEU A 31 15.10 -22.42 -8.84
C LEU A 31 13.93 -21.81 -9.60
N GLY A 32 12.85 -22.58 -9.75
CA GLY A 32 11.70 -22.16 -10.54
C GLY A 32 10.79 -21.12 -9.87
N GLY A 33 9.97 -20.42 -10.65
CA GLY A 33 8.94 -19.51 -10.13
C GLY A 33 7.70 -20.24 -9.61
N GLY A 34 7.01 -19.62 -8.65
CA GLY A 34 5.79 -20.18 -8.04
C GLY A 34 5.14 -19.34 -6.93
N GLY A 35 5.46 -18.05 -6.82
CA GLY A 35 4.98 -17.21 -5.72
C GLY A 35 5.38 -17.76 -4.34
N ALA A 36 4.46 -17.80 -3.37
CA ALA A 36 4.70 -18.31 -2.02
C ALA A 36 5.30 -19.73 -1.98
N ARG A 37 4.98 -20.57 -2.98
CA ARG A 37 5.47 -21.95 -3.13
C ARG A 37 6.99 -22.03 -3.25
N GLY A 38 7.64 -20.97 -3.72
CA GLY A 38 9.10 -20.91 -3.83
C GLY A 38 9.84 -20.90 -2.49
N ALA A 39 9.16 -20.77 -1.35
CA ALA A 39 9.78 -21.03 -0.04
C ALA A 39 10.30 -22.48 0.09
N ALA A 40 9.79 -23.43 -0.70
CA ALA A 40 10.31 -24.80 -0.76
C ALA A 40 11.77 -24.86 -1.21
N HIS A 41 12.22 -23.90 -2.03
CA HIS A 41 13.62 -23.81 -2.45
C HIS A 41 14.57 -23.70 -1.25
N ILE A 42 14.15 -23.01 -0.18
CA ILE A 42 14.96 -22.85 1.03
C ILE A 42 15.18 -24.21 1.70
N GLY A 43 14.13 -25.05 1.80
CA GLY A 43 14.27 -26.40 2.33
C GLY A 43 15.17 -27.29 1.49
N VAL A 44 15.13 -27.16 0.16
CA VAL A 44 16.09 -27.84 -0.72
C VAL A 44 17.51 -27.39 -0.43
N LEU A 45 17.75 -26.08 -0.29
CA LEU A 45 19.06 -25.52 0.06
C LEU A 45 19.56 -26.00 1.43
N GLU A 46 18.68 -26.14 2.43
CA GLU A 46 19.03 -26.71 3.75
C GLU A 46 19.56 -28.15 3.63
N VAL A 47 18.95 -28.96 2.76
CA VAL A 47 19.42 -30.33 2.49
C VAL A 47 20.75 -30.33 1.73
N LEU A 48 20.91 -29.46 0.72
CA LEU A 48 22.19 -29.33 -0.01
C LEU A 48 23.33 -28.92 0.93
N GLU A 49 23.08 -27.98 1.85
CA GLU A 49 24.04 -27.55 2.87
C GLU A 49 24.43 -28.70 3.81
N ARG A 50 23.44 -29.43 4.33
CA ARG A 50 23.68 -30.60 5.20
C ARG A 50 24.46 -31.71 4.50
N LEU A 51 24.19 -31.94 3.21
CA LEU A 51 24.91 -32.90 2.37
C LEU A 51 26.25 -32.36 1.85
N ARG A 52 26.60 -31.10 2.11
CA ARG A 52 27.85 -30.47 1.65
C ARG A 52 28.00 -30.52 0.13
N VAL A 53 26.93 -30.19 -0.59
CA VAL A 53 26.92 -30.10 -2.05
C VAL A 53 27.24 -28.65 -2.47
N PRO A 54 28.43 -28.37 -3.01
CA PRO A 54 28.76 -27.04 -3.52
C PRO A 54 28.03 -26.77 -4.84
N VAL A 55 27.63 -25.52 -5.07
CA VAL A 55 26.99 -25.06 -6.30
C VAL A 55 27.93 -24.09 -7.02
N ASP A 56 28.02 -24.20 -8.35
CA ASP A 56 28.92 -23.40 -9.20
C ASP A 56 28.22 -22.23 -9.89
N CYS A 57 26.93 -22.36 -10.16
CA CYS A 57 26.10 -21.24 -10.56
C CYS A 57 24.64 -21.47 -10.16
N VAL A 58 23.89 -20.38 -10.02
CA VAL A 58 22.47 -20.44 -9.72
C VAL A 58 21.67 -19.62 -10.73
N ALA A 59 20.54 -20.16 -11.20
CA ALA A 59 19.58 -19.45 -12.04
C ALA A 59 18.21 -19.46 -11.37
N GLY A 60 17.48 -18.35 -11.45
CA GLY A 60 16.18 -18.23 -10.80
C GLY A 60 15.18 -17.36 -11.54
N THR A 61 13.91 -17.70 -11.38
CA THR A 61 12.76 -16.96 -11.91
C THR A 61 11.73 -16.67 -10.81
N SER A 62 11.16 -15.47 -10.78
CA SER A 62 10.15 -15.06 -9.79
C SER A 62 10.62 -15.29 -8.35
N MET A 63 9.85 -15.97 -7.51
CA MET A 63 10.30 -16.36 -6.16
C MET A 63 11.62 -17.15 -6.18
N GLY A 64 11.87 -17.95 -7.22
CA GLY A 64 13.15 -18.61 -7.42
C GLY A 64 14.30 -17.63 -7.65
N ALA A 65 14.06 -16.48 -8.29
CA ALA A 65 15.04 -15.39 -8.42
C ALA A 65 15.34 -14.72 -7.09
N LEU A 66 14.33 -14.53 -6.23
CA LEU A 66 14.53 -14.03 -4.87
C LEU A 66 15.41 -14.97 -4.05
N VAL A 67 15.05 -16.26 -3.98
CA VAL A 67 15.84 -17.25 -3.22
C VAL A 67 17.24 -17.41 -3.82
N ALA A 68 17.37 -17.44 -5.15
CA ALA A 68 18.67 -17.51 -5.83
C ALA A 68 19.54 -16.28 -5.52
N GLY A 69 18.97 -15.08 -5.58
CA GLY A 69 19.67 -13.83 -5.31
C GLY A 69 20.13 -13.72 -3.86
N VAL A 70 19.24 -14.02 -2.91
CA VAL A 70 19.57 -14.04 -1.48
C VAL A 70 20.63 -15.12 -1.19
N TYR A 71 20.51 -16.32 -1.77
CA TYR A 71 21.52 -17.36 -1.65
C TYR A 71 22.86 -16.91 -2.23
N ALA A 72 22.90 -16.36 -3.44
CA ALA A 72 24.13 -15.89 -4.08
C ALA A 72 24.78 -14.70 -3.36
N SER A 73 23.99 -13.89 -2.63
CA SER A 73 24.48 -12.81 -1.76
C SER A 73 25.21 -13.29 -0.49
N GLY A 74 25.16 -14.59 -0.20
CA GLY A 74 25.91 -15.23 0.89
C GLY A 74 25.12 -15.51 2.16
N MET A 75 23.79 -15.25 2.16
CA MET A 75 22.91 -15.60 3.27
C MET A 75 22.76 -17.12 3.40
N ALA A 76 22.76 -17.64 4.63
CA ALA A 76 22.60 -19.07 4.89
C ALA A 76 21.12 -19.51 4.78
N PRO A 77 20.80 -20.74 4.34
CA PRO A 77 19.42 -21.19 4.17
C PRO A 77 18.55 -21.05 5.43
N ALA A 78 19.09 -21.44 6.60
CA ALA A 78 18.39 -21.29 7.88
C ALA A 78 18.07 -19.83 8.24
N GLU A 79 18.93 -18.89 7.81
CA GLU A 79 18.68 -17.45 7.97
C GLU A 79 17.60 -16.97 7.01
N MET A 80 17.63 -17.37 5.73
CA MET A 80 16.56 -17.05 4.78
C MET A 80 15.19 -17.50 5.29
N ARG A 81 15.12 -18.75 5.80
CA ARG A 81 13.89 -19.31 6.36
C ARG A 81 13.32 -18.43 7.46
N ARG A 82 14.20 -17.95 8.35
CA ARG A 82 13.83 -17.07 9.46
C ARG A 82 13.36 -15.70 8.98
N GLU A 83 14.04 -15.07 8.04
CA GLU A 83 13.67 -13.74 7.54
C GLU A 83 12.36 -13.76 6.74
N LEU A 84 12.14 -14.77 5.88
CA LEU A 84 10.88 -14.93 5.14
C LEU A 84 9.69 -15.28 6.05
N ALA A 85 9.92 -16.00 7.16
CA ALA A 85 8.87 -16.33 8.13
C ALA A 85 8.48 -15.13 9.01
N LYS A 86 9.40 -14.18 9.23
CA LYS A 86 9.13 -12.94 9.99
C LYS A 86 8.46 -11.84 9.17
N ALA A 87 8.55 -11.90 7.84
CA ALA A 87 8.00 -10.87 6.97
C ALA A 87 6.47 -10.80 7.03
N ASP A 88 5.93 -9.59 7.21
CA ASP A 88 4.50 -9.33 7.07
C ASP A 88 4.13 -9.16 5.60
N TRP A 89 3.91 -10.30 4.93
CA TRP A 89 3.58 -10.31 3.51
C TRP A 89 2.30 -9.55 3.17
N ASP A 90 1.29 -9.57 4.05
CA ASP A 90 0.07 -8.78 3.82
C ASP A 90 0.42 -7.28 3.73
N ALA A 91 1.25 -6.78 4.64
CA ALA A 91 1.70 -5.39 4.63
C ALA A 91 2.61 -5.06 3.45
N LEU A 92 3.44 -6.01 2.99
CA LEU A 92 4.35 -5.83 1.85
C LEU A 92 3.58 -5.74 0.52
N PHE A 93 2.58 -6.59 0.29
CA PHE A 93 1.73 -6.54 -0.91
C PHE A 93 0.66 -5.42 -0.85
N GLN A 94 0.49 -4.77 0.30
CA GLN A 94 -0.29 -3.55 0.44
C GLN A 94 0.61 -2.31 0.34
N ASP A 95 0.97 -1.90 -0.88
CA ASP A 95 1.94 -0.82 -1.08
C ASP A 95 1.52 0.53 -0.54
N ALA A 96 0.22 0.86 -0.61
CA ALA A 96 -0.18 2.20 -0.24
C ALA A 96 0.22 2.46 1.22
N PRO A 97 0.85 3.61 1.50
CA PRO A 97 1.36 3.91 2.83
C PRO A 97 0.20 3.90 3.83
N PRO A 98 0.48 3.59 5.11
CA PRO A 98 -0.48 3.76 6.20
C PRO A 98 -1.16 5.12 6.07
N PHE A 99 -2.45 5.20 6.40
CA PHE A 99 -3.17 6.45 6.25
C PHE A 99 -2.50 7.56 7.07
N SER A 100 -2.02 7.25 8.27
CA SER A 100 -1.21 8.11 9.15
C SER A 100 0.01 8.75 8.46
N ASP A 101 0.65 8.03 7.53
CA ASP A 101 1.87 8.48 6.83
C ASP A 101 1.59 9.33 5.58
N ARG A 102 0.32 9.44 5.16
CA ARG A 102 -0.05 10.31 4.04
C ARG A 102 0.01 11.77 4.46
N SER A 103 0.40 12.64 3.52
CA SER A 103 0.27 14.09 3.74
C SER A 103 -1.18 14.43 4.10
N PHE A 104 -1.38 15.33 5.06
CA PHE A 104 -2.73 15.63 5.53
C PHE A 104 -3.63 16.17 4.41
N ARG A 105 -3.04 16.93 3.48
CA ARG A 105 -3.74 17.40 2.28
C ARG A 105 -4.25 16.26 1.39
N ASN A 106 -3.51 15.16 1.28
CA ASN A 106 -3.98 13.96 0.57
C ASN A 106 -5.04 13.20 1.38
N LYS A 107 -4.93 13.13 2.72
CA LYS A 107 -5.97 12.54 3.59
C LYS A 107 -7.34 13.18 3.36
N VAL A 108 -7.39 14.52 3.22
CA VAL A 108 -8.63 15.25 2.92
C VAL A 108 -9.20 14.85 1.55
N LYS A 109 -8.34 14.74 0.52
CA LYS A 109 -8.76 14.31 -0.83
C LYS A 109 -9.23 12.85 -0.86
N ASP A 110 -8.53 11.95 -0.20
CA ASP A 110 -8.85 10.51 -0.15
C ASP A 110 -10.18 10.22 0.58
N LYS A 111 -10.59 11.09 1.50
CA LYS A 111 -11.93 11.00 2.13
C LYS A 111 -13.04 11.39 1.15
N ARG A 112 -12.74 12.23 0.15
CA ARG A 112 -13.73 12.78 -0.80
C ARG A 112 -13.82 12.01 -2.11
N TYR A 113 -12.73 11.39 -2.56
CA TYR A 113 -12.67 10.64 -3.82
C TYR A 113 -12.15 9.23 -3.58
N LEU A 114 -12.55 8.29 -4.42
CA LEU A 114 -12.05 6.93 -4.38
C LEU A 114 -10.57 6.90 -4.76
N PRO A 115 -9.66 6.42 -3.89
CA PRO A 115 -8.23 6.42 -4.18
C PRO A 115 -7.88 5.68 -5.48
N ALA A 116 -8.54 4.55 -5.73
CA ALA A 116 -8.36 3.73 -6.94
C ALA A 116 -8.93 4.36 -8.23
N SER A 117 -9.61 5.51 -8.13
CA SER A 117 -10.22 6.19 -9.28
C SER A 117 -9.31 7.24 -9.94
N GLU A 118 -8.09 7.42 -9.41
CA GLU A 118 -7.11 8.35 -9.95
C GLU A 118 -6.70 7.95 -11.37
N THR A 119 -7.16 8.72 -12.35
CA THR A 119 -6.85 8.51 -13.77
C THR A 119 -6.03 9.68 -14.28
N GLY A 120 -4.83 9.43 -14.80
CA GLY A 120 -3.96 10.43 -15.38
C GLY A 120 -4.52 11.08 -16.64
N VAL A 121 -4.28 12.39 -16.81
CA VAL A 121 -4.68 13.16 -17.99
C VAL A 121 -3.44 13.84 -18.59
N GLY A 122 -3.01 13.36 -19.76
CA GLY A 122 -1.93 13.91 -20.55
C GLY A 122 -2.40 14.42 -21.92
N GLU A 123 -1.45 14.95 -22.70
CA GLU A 123 -1.71 15.41 -24.07
C GLU A 123 -2.17 14.26 -24.99
N ASP A 124 -1.66 13.05 -24.76
CA ASP A 124 -2.01 11.83 -25.51
C ASP A 124 -3.28 11.14 -24.98
N GLY A 125 -4.01 11.76 -24.05
CA GLY A 125 -5.24 11.23 -23.46
C GLY A 125 -5.08 10.66 -22.04
N LEU A 126 -5.86 9.62 -21.73
CA LEU A 126 -5.97 9.05 -20.38
C LEU A 126 -4.87 8.03 -20.10
N ARG A 127 -4.28 8.08 -18.91
CA ARG A 127 -3.23 7.15 -18.44
C ARG A 127 -3.65 6.53 -17.11
N TYR A 128 -3.34 5.26 -16.91
CA TYR A 128 -3.75 4.51 -15.71
C TYR A 128 -2.54 3.86 -15.04
N GLN A 129 -2.66 3.62 -13.74
CA GLN A 129 -1.73 2.76 -13.03
C GLN A 129 -1.79 1.33 -13.61
N THR A 130 -0.62 0.74 -13.86
CA THR A 130 -0.47 -0.52 -14.62
C THR A 130 -0.60 -1.80 -13.79
N GLY A 131 -0.83 -1.69 -12.48
CA GLY A 131 -0.98 -2.83 -11.57
C GLY A 131 -1.66 -2.44 -10.25
N ILE A 132 -2.17 -3.43 -9.51
CA ILE A 132 -2.83 -3.23 -8.20
C ILE A 132 -1.80 -2.81 -7.14
N VAL A 133 -0.59 -3.35 -7.24
CA VAL A 133 0.54 -3.20 -6.32
C VAL A 133 1.73 -2.61 -7.12
N THR A 134 2.20 -1.42 -6.78
CA THR A 134 3.37 -0.79 -7.44
C THR A 134 4.71 -1.45 -7.03
N GLY A 135 4.77 -2.04 -5.83
CA GLY A 135 5.86 -2.82 -5.27
C GLY A 135 6.91 -2.02 -4.47
N GLN A 136 6.55 -0.86 -3.91
CA GLN A 136 7.45 0.01 -3.13
C GLN A 136 8.02 -0.73 -1.92
N LYS A 137 7.15 -1.27 -1.06
CA LYS A 137 7.58 -1.93 0.20
C LYS A 137 8.36 -3.22 -0.09
N ILE A 138 7.94 -3.94 -1.13
CA ILE A 138 8.61 -5.17 -1.59
C ILE A 138 10.03 -4.86 -2.07
N LYS A 139 10.22 -3.78 -2.84
CA LYS A 139 11.55 -3.37 -3.27
C LYS A 139 12.46 -3.02 -2.08
N LEU A 140 11.97 -2.22 -1.12
CA LEU A 140 12.74 -1.90 0.09
C LEU A 140 13.07 -3.14 0.93
N PHE A 141 12.15 -4.10 1.01
CA PHE A 141 12.40 -5.40 1.65
C PHE A 141 13.49 -6.19 0.93
N PHE A 142 13.50 -6.20 -0.41
CA PHE A 142 14.53 -6.87 -1.19
C PHE A 142 15.91 -6.23 -0.99
N ASN A 143 15.98 -4.90 -0.92
CA ASN A 143 17.22 -4.17 -0.59
C ASN A 143 17.79 -4.67 0.74
N GLN A 144 16.93 -4.77 1.76
CA GLN A 144 17.34 -5.24 3.09
C GLN A 144 17.79 -6.71 3.07
N LEU A 145 17.09 -7.59 2.35
CA LEU A 145 17.42 -9.01 2.27
C LEU A 145 18.82 -9.27 1.68
N VAL A 146 19.25 -8.48 0.69
CA VAL A 146 20.58 -8.65 0.07
C VAL A 146 21.65 -7.72 0.66
N GLY A 147 21.26 -6.85 1.59
CA GLY A 147 22.17 -5.92 2.26
C GLY A 147 22.62 -4.75 1.40
N ASP A 148 21.74 -4.23 0.52
CA ASP A 148 21.98 -3.01 -0.26
C ASP A 148 22.15 -1.76 0.63
N ASP A 149 21.67 -1.83 1.88
CA ASP A 149 21.92 -0.85 2.94
C ASP A 149 23.40 -0.79 3.38
N ARG A 150 24.21 -1.79 3.04
CA ARG A 150 25.66 -1.82 3.34
C ARG A 150 26.53 -1.50 2.13
N GLY A 151 25.90 -1.27 0.98
CA GLY A 151 26.57 -1.04 -0.30
C GLY A 151 25.80 -1.75 -1.41
N LEU A 152 25.67 -1.08 -2.56
CA LEU A 152 24.96 -1.61 -3.72
C LEU A 152 25.46 -3.03 -4.10
N ARG A 153 24.56 -4.02 -4.04
CA ARG A 153 24.85 -5.38 -4.50
C ARG A 153 24.65 -5.49 -5.99
N ARG A 154 25.73 -5.75 -6.70
CA ARG A 154 25.73 -6.00 -8.13
C ARG A 154 25.87 -7.49 -8.42
N ILE A 155 25.14 -8.00 -9.41
CA ILE A 155 25.12 -9.43 -9.75
C ILE A 155 26.51 -9.90 -10.19
N GLU A 156 27.24 -9.09 -10.94
CA GLU A 156 28.56 -9.40 -11.47
C GLU A 156 29.65 -9.49 -10.39
N ASP A 157 29.42 -8.89 -9.22
CA ASP A 157 30.38 -8.87 -8.10
C ASP A 157 30.14 -10.03 -7.11
N LEU A 158 29.10 -10.86 -7.34
CA LEU A 158 28.80 -11.99 -6.48
C LEU A 158 29.79 -13.14 -6.70
N ALA A 159 30.26 -13.73 -5.59
CA ALA A 159 31.15 -14.89 -5.64
C ALA A 159 30.52 -16.12 -6.30
N LEU A 160 29.19 -16.27 -6.18
CA LEU A 160 28.41 -17.30 -6.87
C LEU A 160 27.77 -16.70 -8.12
N PRO A 161 28.18 -17.12 -9.34
CA PRO A 161 27.54 -16.67 -10.58
C PRO A 161 26.02 -16.88 -10.55
N LEU A 162 25.29 -15.79 -10.79
CA LEU A 162 23.84 -15.74 -10.74
C LEU A 162 23.26 -15.30 -12.09
N SER A 163 22.17 -15.96 -12.50
CA SER A 163 21.29 -15.53 -13.60
C SER A 163 19.86 -15.34 -13.07
N ILE A 164 19.28 -14.16 -13.25
CA ILE A 164 17.86 -13.90 -12.93
C ILE A 164 17.09 -13.68 -14.23
N VAL A 165 15.96 -14.37 -14.40
CA VAL A 165 15.15 -14.27 -15.62
C VAL A 165 13.94 -13.36 -15.43
N ALA A 166 13.73 -12.44 -16.36
CA ALA A 166 12.53 -11.63 -16.48
C ALA A 166 11.99 -11.67 -17.92
N THR A 167 10.79 -11.11 -18.11
CA THR A 167 10.16 -10.99 -19.43
C THR A 167 10.07 -9.53 -19.83
N ASP A 168 10.60 -9.16 -21.00
CA ASP A 168 10.25 -7.89 -21.63
C ASP A 168 8.83 -8.00 -22.22
N ILE A 169 7.87 -7.30 -21.60
CA ILE A 169 6.46 -7.38 -21.99
C ILE A 169 6.17 -6.70 -23.33
N VAL A 170 7.03 -5.79 -23.78
CA VAL A 170 6.83 -5.07 -25.05
C VAL A 170 7.07 -6.01 -26.23
N HIS A 171 8.13 -6.82 -26.14
CA HIS A 171 8.55 -7.70 -27.23
C HIS A 171 8.25 -9.19 -26.97
N GLY A 172 7.79 -9.56 -25.77
CA GLY A 172 7.58 -10.94 -25.35
C GLY A 172 8.88 -11.75 -25.27
N LYS A 173 10.01 -11.09 -24.96
CA LYS A 173 11.35 -11.71 -25.01
C LYS A 173 11.88 -12.01 -23.61
N ARG A 174 12.68 -13.07 -23.54
CA ARG A 174 13.46 -13.43 -22.35
C ARG A 174 14.59 -12.44 -22.12
N VAL A 175 14.67 -11.91 -20.90
CA VAL A 175 15.75 -11.05 -20.42
C VAL A 175 16.46 -11.78 -19.28
N VAL A 176 17.78 -11.86 -19.35
CA VAL A 176 18.59 -12.54 -18.33
C VAL A 176 19.55 -11.55 -17.69
N PHE A 177 19.34 -11.27 -16.41
CA PHE A 177 20.22 -10.45 -15.60
C PHE A 177 21.42 -11.27 -15.13
N ARG A 178 22.61 -10.88 -15.62
CA ARG A 178 23.92 -11.37 -15.17
C ARG A 178 24.79 -10.23 -14.61
N SER A 179 24.28 -9.01 -14.66
CA SER A 179 24.91 -7.79 -14.15
C SER A 179 23.85 -6.78 -13.72
N GLY A 180 24.28 -5.74 -13.00
CA GLY A 180 23.44 -4.67 -12.49
C GLY A 180 22.94 -4.94 -11.07
N SER A 181 21.99 -4.11 -10.61
CA SER A 181 21.44 -4.20 -9.26
C SER A 181 20.71 -5.53 -9.03
N LEU A 182 21.15 -6.27 -8.01
CA LEU A 182 20.56 -7.54 -7.62
C LEU A 182 19.09 -7.38 -7.20
N SER A 183 18.80 -6.40 -6.33
CA SER A 183 17.43 -6.15 -5.85
C SER A 183 16.49 -5.71 -6.96
N SER A 184 16.97 -4.92 -7.93
CA SER A 184 16.17 -4.51 -9.09
C SER A 184 15.88 -5.69 -10.03
N ALA A 185 16.84 -6.57 -10.29
CA ALA A 185 16.62 -7.79 -11.08
C ALA A 185 15.62 -8.74 -10.40
N MET A 186 15.72 -8.94 -9.09
CA MET A 186 14.76 -9.73 -8.31
C MET A 186 13.35 -9.11 -8.39
N ARG A 187 13.22 -7.78 -8.20
CA ARG A 187 11.95 -7.07 -8.29
C ARG A 187 11.32 -7.17 -9.68
N ALA A 188 12.11 -7.05 -10.75
CA ALA A 188 11.63 -7.22 -12.12
C ALA A 188 11.15 -8.65 -12.40
N SER A 189 11.92 -9.66 -11.96
CA SER A 189 11.59 -11.08 -12.12
C SER A 189 10.34 -11.50 -11.35
N MET A 190 9.95 -10.77 -10.31
CA MET A 190 8.74 -11.01 -9.49
C MET A 190 7.55 -10.08 -9.81
N SER A 191 7.62 -9.30 -10.91
CA SER A 191 6.53 -8.42 -11.36
C SER A 191 5.41 -9.18 -12.07
N VAL A 192 4.58 -9.92 -11.33
CA VAL A 192 3.49 -10.72 -11.92
C VAL A 192 2.44 -9.80 -12.59
N PRO A 193 2.16 -9.93 -13.90
CA PRO A 193 1.18 -9.11 -14.59
C PRO A 193 -0.20 -9.15 -13.94
N GLY A 194 -0.88 -8.00 -13.88
CA GLY A 194 -2.20 -7.85 -13.27
C GLY A 194 -2.19 -7.70 -11.75
N LEU A 195 -1.18 -8.26 -11.06
CA LEU A 195 -0.97 -8.05 -9.62
C LEU A 195 -0.02 -6.88 -9.37
N MET A 196 1.16 -6.90 -10.00
CA MET A 196 2.20 -5.90 -9.82
C MET A 196 2.44 -5.05 -11.06
N SER A 197 2.79 -3.78 -10.83
CA SER A 197 3.28 -2.91 -11.89
C SER A 197 4.58 -3.46 -12.50
N PRO A 198 4.71 -3.42 -13.84
CA PRO A 198 5.98 -3.69 -14.52
C PRO A 198 7.09 -2.77 -14.02
N VAL A 199 8.33 -3.27 -14.05
CA VAL A 199 9.53 -2.49 -13.69
C VAL A 199 10.14 -1.93 -14.97
N GLU A 200 10.37 -0.63 -15.02
CA GLU A 200 11.14 -0.01 -16.10
C GLU A 200 12.63 -0.01 -15.74
N LEU A 201 13.44 -0.70 -16.53
CA LEU A 201 14.89 -0.79 -16.31
C LEU A 201 15.60 -0.77 -17.66
N ASP A 202 16.58 0.13 -17.82
CA ASP A 202 17.37 0.30 -19.05
C ASP A 202 16.52 0.41 -20.33
N GLY A 203 15.38 1.12 -20.24
CA GLY A 203 14.43 1.32 -21.35
C GLY A 203 13.53 0.12 -21.67
N GLN A 204 13.64 -0.98 -20.92
CA GLN A 204 12.78 -2.15 -21.05
C GLN A 204 11.67 -2.12 -20.01
N LYS A 205 10.49 -2.65 -20.37
CA LYS A 205 9.36 -2.82 -19.45
C LYS A 205 9.24 -4.28 -19.05
N LEU A 206 9.62 -4.57 -17.81
CA LEU A 206 9.89 -5.92 -17.36
C LEU A 206 8.80 -6.44 -16.44
N VAL A 207 8.38 -7.67 -16.70
CA VAL A 207 7.44 -8.44 -15.88
C VAL A 207 8.05 -9.79 -15.51
N ASP A 208 7.30 -10.57 -14.74
CA ASP A 208 7.73 -11.87 -14.22
C ASP A 208 8.30 -12.79 -15.32
N GLY A 209 9.44 -13.42 -15.02
CA GLY A 209 10.14 -14.29 -15.97
C GLY A 209 9.40 -15.60 -16.25
N GLY A 210 8.43 -15.97 -15.41
CA GLY A 210 7.65 -17.19 -15.55
C GLY A 210 6.81 -17.26 -16.82
N LEU A 211 6.59 -16.13 -17.50
CA LEU A 211 5.92 -16.08 -18.81
C LEU A 211 6.76 -16.71 -19.92
N VAL A 212 8.10 -16.67 -19.81
CA VAL A 212 9.01 -17.08 -20.89
C VAL A 212 9.91 -18.24 -20.50
N ASP A 213 10.34 -18.34 -19.24
CA ASP A 213 11.25 -19.39 -18.76
C ASP A 213 11.18 -19.52 -17.23
N ASN A 214 10.22 -20.31 -16.74
CA ASN A 214 9.93 -20.44 -15.31
C ASN A 214 10.91 -21.34 -14.57
N VAL A 215 11.58 -22.28 -15.25
CA VAL A 215 12.60 -23.18 -14.67
C VAL A 215 13.82 -23.14 -15.60
N PRO A 216 14.71 -22.14 -15.46
CA PRO A 216 15.71 -21.80 -16.50
C PRO A 216 16.92 -22.75 -16.54
N ILE A 217 16.71 -24.01 -16.94
CA ILE A 217 17.75 -25.05 -17.03
C ILE A 217 18.83 -24.67 -18.05
N GLY A 218 18.43 -24.10 -19.18
CA GLY A 218 19.36 -23.61 -20.20
C GLY A 218 20.37 -22.61 -19.66
N GLU A 219 19.97 -21.74 -18.73
CA GLU A 219 20.87 -20.73 -18.15
C GLU A 219 21.97 -21.34 -17.31
N ALA A 220 21.68 -22.36 -16.51
CA ALA A 220 22.71 -23.06 -15.74
C ALA A 220 23.73 -23.76 -16.67
N ARG A 221 23.26 -24.33 -17.79
CA ARG A 221 24.13 -24.95 -18.81
C ARG A 221 25.00 -23.93 -19.53
N GLU A 222 24.44 -22.81 -19.93
CA GLU A 222 25.18 -21.77 -20.65
C GLU A 222 26.16 -21.02 -19.74
N ARG A 223 25.75 -20.68 -18.51
CA ARG A 223 26.51 -19.76 -17.65
C ARG A 223 27.73 -20.39 -17.00
N CYS A 224 27.61 -21.62 -16.49
CA CYS A 224 28.72 -22.31 -15.82
C CYS A 224 29.16 -23.61 -16.50
N GLN A 225 28.59 -23.94 -17.67
CA GLN A 225 28.84 -25.22 -18.36
C GLN A 225 28.61 -26.39 -17.40
N ALA A 226 27.51 -26.34 -16.64
CA ALA A 226 27.20 -27.33 -15.61
C ALA A 226 27.25 -28.74 -16.20
N ASP A 227 27.91 -29.66 -15.49
CA ASP A 227 27.89 -31.10 -15.78
C ASP A 227 26.57 -31.70 -15.26
N VAL A 228 26.15 -31.27 -14.07
CA VAL A 228 24.91 -31.67 -13.41
C VAL A 228 24.07 -30.45 -13.11
N VAL A 229 22.79 -30.49 -13.47
CA VAL A 229 21.79 -29.50 -13.05
C VAL A 229 20.92 -30.07 -11.95
N ILE A 230 20.74 -29.32 -10.88
CA ILE A 230 19.71 -29.55 -9.87
C ILE A 230 18.56 -28.58 -10.18
N ALA A 231 17.45 -29.08 -10.71
CA ALA A 231 16.29 -28.27 -11.07
C ALA A 231 15.16 -28.46 -10.06
N VAL A 232 14.77 -27.36 -9.40
CA VAL A 232 13.68 -27.35 -8.42
C VAL A 232 12.47 -26.66 -9.03
N ASN A 233 11.39 -27.41 -9.26
CA ASN A 233 10.14 -26.88 -9.78
C ASN A 233 9.08 -26.76 -8.68
N VAL A 234 8.58 -25.55 -8.48
CA VAL A 234 7.55 -25.19 -7.48
C VAL A 234 6.31 -24.57 -8.13
N GLY A 235 6.19 -24.69 -9.46
CA GLY A 235 5.11 -24.12 -10.25
C GLY A 235 3.71 -24.59 -9.84
N SER A 236 2.70 -23.78 -10.18
CA SER A 236 1.31 -24.10 -9.89
C SER A 236 0.68 -25.01 -10.93
N PRO A 237 -0.10 -26.05 -10.53
CA PRO A 237 -0.91 -26.76 -11.49
C PRO A 237 -1.94 -25.80 -12.09
N LEU A 238 -2.45 -26.16 -13.28
CA LEU A 238 -3.56 -25.45 -13.90
C LEU A 238 -4.81 -25.52 -13.02
N LEU A 239 -5.59 -24.43 -13.02
CA LEU A 239 -6.87 -24.35 -12.30
C LEU A 239 -7.87 -25.38 -12.85
N LYS A 240 -8.67 -25.96 -11.95
CA LYS A 240 -9.79 -26.85 -12.28
C LYS A 240 -11.00 -26.05 -12.78
N ALA A 241 -11.96 -26.73 -13.39
CA ALA A 241 -13.13 -26.10 -14.00
C ALA A 241 -13.97 -25.28 -13.00
N ASP A 242 -14.10 -25.76 -11.77
CA ASP A 242 -14.81 -25.10 -10.68
C ASP A 242 -14.07 -23.88 -10.10
N GLU A 243 -12.77 -23.76 -10.35
CA GLU A 243 -11.93 -22.62 -9.93
C GLU A 243 -11.92 -21.48 -10.97
N ILE A 244 -12.45 -21.70 -12.18
CA ILE A 244 -12.49 -20.72 -13.27
C ILE A 244 -13.89 -20.09 -13.35
N GLY A 245 -14.17 -19.16 -12.44
CA GLY A 245 -15.50 -18.52 -12.33
C GLY A 245 -15.55 -17.02 -12.65
N SER A 246 -14.42 -16.38 -12.92
CA SER A 246 -14.31 -14.91 -13.04
C SER A 246 -13.34 -14.48 -14.14
N LEU A 247 -13.44 -13.20 -14.56
CA LEU A 247 -12.49 -12.59 -15.50
C LEU A 247 -11.03 -12.70 -15.01
N LEU A 248 -10.82 -12.51 -13.70
CA LEU A 248 -9.49 -12.60 -13.10
C LEU A 248 -8.95 -14.03 -13.09
N SER A 249 -9.77 -15.02 -12.75
CA SER A 249 -9.35 -16.44 -12.80
C SER A 249 -9.07 -16.91 -14.22
N VAL A 250 -9.78 -16.39 -15.23
CA VAL A 250 -9.49 -16.67 -16.65
C VAL A 250 -8.14 -16.10 -17.05
N ALA A 251 -7.86 -14.83 -16.70
CA ALA A 251 -6.57 -14.21 -16.98
C ALA A 251 -5.40 -14.93 -16.28
N ALA A 252 -5.58 -15.31 -15.01
CA ALA A 252 -4.60 -16.10 -14.26
C ALA A 252 -4.36 -17.47 -14.91
N GLN A 253 -5.41 -18.14 -15.39
CA GLN A 253 -5.28 -19.41 -16.09
C GLN A 253 -4.51 -19.28 -17.41
N MET A 254 -4.71 -18.20 -18.17
CA MET A 254 -3.93 -17.92 -19.39
C MET A 254 -2.44 -17.79 -19.08
N ILE A 255 -2.08 -17.06 -18.01
CA ILE A 255 -0.70 -16.94 -17.53
C ILE A 255 -0.14 -18.32 -17.13
N ASN A 256 -0.89 -19.10 -16.34
CA ASN A 256 -0.47 -20.43 -15.91
C ASN A 256 -0.24 -21.38 -17.10
N ILE A 257 -1.05 -21.31 -18.15
CA ILE A 257 -0.85 -22.11 -19.37
C ILE A 257 0.47 -21.74 -20.07
N LEU A 258 0.76 -20.45 -20.23
CA LEU A 258 2.02 -19.99 -20.83
C LEU A 258 3.23 -20.43 -20.00
N THR A 259 3.12 -20.34 -18.68
CA THR A 259 4.13 -20.81 -17.72
C THR A 259 4.36 -22.31 -17.86
N GLU A 260 3.31 -23.13 -17.79
CA GLU A 260 3.42 -24.59 -17.84
C GLU A 260 4.01 -25.07 -19.18
N GLN A 261 3.64 -24.44 -20.31
CA GLN A 261 4.22 -24.78 -21.61
C GLN A 261 5.73 -24.58 -21.67
N ASN A 262 6.25 -23.51 -21.05
CA ASN A 262 7.70 -23.28 -21.01
C ASN A 262 8.41 -24.16 -19.97
N VAL A 263 7.75 -24.51 -18.86
CA VAL A 263 8.24 -25.50 -17.89
C VAL A 263 8.44 -26.86 -18.56
N VAL A 264 7.42 -27.38 -19.25
CA VAL A 264 7.50 -28.67 -19.97
C VAL A 264 8.66 -28.67 -20.97
N ARG A 265 8.82 -27.59 -21.73
CA ARG A 265 9.93 -27.43 -22.68
C ARG A 265 11.29 -27.45 -22.00
N SER A 266 11.43 -26.75 -20.87
CA SER A 266 12.69 -26.68 -20.14
C SER A 266 13.05 -28.02 -19.50
N LEU A 267 12.10 -28.70 -18.86
CA LEU A 267 12.32 -30.02 -18.26
C LEU A 267 12.70 -31.08 -19.29
N ALA A 268 12.21 -30.99 -20.53
CA ALA A 268 12.60 -31.87 -21.62
C ALA A 268 14.11 -31.77 -21.99
N THR A 269 14.81 -30.74 -21.52
CA THR A 269 16.26 -30.56 -21.74
C THR A 269 17.14 -31.22 -20.67
N LEU A 270 16.54 -31.79 -19.61
CA LEU A 270 17.26 -32.50 -18.56
C LEU A 270 17.99 -33.72 -19.12
N ARG A 271 19.21 -33.94 -18.63
CA ARG A 271 20.06 -35.08 -18.95
C ARG A 271 19.90 -36.16 -17.87
N PRO A 272 20.24 -37.44 -18.15
CA PRO A 272 20.19 -38.50 -17.15
C PRO A 272 21.06 -38.26 -15.90
N SER A 273 22.09 -37.40 -16.01
CA SER A 273 22.95 -36.99 -14.90
C SER A 273 22.32 -35.92 -14.00
N ASP A 274 21.20 -35.32 -14.41
CA ASP A 274 20.55 -34.23 -13.69
C ASP A 274 19.61 -34.73 -12.60
N ILE A 275 19.32 -33.83 -11.66
CA ILE A 275 18.50 -34.10 -10.50
C ILE A 275 17.31 -33.16 -10.56
N PHE A 276 16.12 -33.74 -10.73
CA PHE A 276 14.86 -33.02 -10.71
C PHE A 276 14.20 -33.17 -9.33
N ILE A 277 13.88 -32.05 -8.70
CA ILE A 277 13.21 -32.00 -7.40
C ILE A 277 11.88 -31.26 -7.59
N GLN A 278 10.78 -31.95 -7.30
CA GLN A 278 9.44 -31.38 -7.32
C GLN A 278 8.78 -31.61 -5.96
N PRO A 279 8.76 -30.58 -5.09
CA PRO A 279 8.08 -30.68 -3.82
C PRO A 279 6.56 -30.88 -4.00
N ASP A 280 5.99 -31.77 -3.19
CA ASP A 280 4.54 -31.90 -3.08
C ASP A 280 3.99 -30.70 -2.30
N LEU A 281 3.34 -29.78 -2.99
CA LEU A 281 2.77 -28.56 -2.43
C LEU A 281 1.24 -28.55 -2.56
N GLU A 282 0.61 -29.72 -2.57
CA GLU A 282 -0.84 -29.82 -2.58
C GLU A 282 -1.46 -29.02 -1.40
N GLY A 283 -2.48 -28.22 -1.73
CA GLY A 283 -3.16 -27.34 -0.78
C GLY A 283 -2.42 -26.04 -0.45
N ILE A 284 -1.28 -25.73 -1.10
CA ILE A 284 -0.57 -24.44 -0.97
C ILE A 284 -0.61 -23.72 -2.33
N THR A 285 -1.26 -22.56 -2.36
CA THR A 285 -1.36 -21.71 -3.56
C THR A 285 -0.16 -20.77 -3.70
N ALA A 286 -0.01 -20.16 -4.88
CA ALA A 286 1.02 -19.14 -5.10
C ALA A 286 0.85 -17.87 -4.24
N GLY A 287 -0.34 -17.67 -3.64
CA GLY A 287 -0.67 -16.53 -2.77
C GLY A 287 -0.50 -16.79 -1.27
N ASP A 288 -0.20 -18.03 -0.84
CA ASP A 288 -0.18 -18.44 0.58
C ASP A 288 1.12 -18.07 1.31
N PHE A 289 1.54 -16.81 1.25
CA PHE A 289 2.82 -16.33 1.80
C PHE A 289 2.93 -16.45 3.34
N LYS A 290 1.84 -16.75 4.05
CA LYS A 290 1.86 -17.03 5.50
C LYS A 290 2.35 -18.44 5.83
N ARG A 291 2.37 -19.35 4.85
CA ARG A 291 2.76 -20.76 5.01
C ARG A 291 4.18 -21.05 4.56
N THR A 292 5.05 -20.04 4.54
CA THR A 292 6.45 -20.15 4.09
C THR A 292 7.24 -21.22 4.85
N SER A 293 7.05 -21.35 6.17
CA SER A 293 7.73 -22.37 6.97
C SER A 293 7.30 -23.79 6.61
N GLU A 294 5.99 -24.05 6.49
CA GLU A 294 5.48 -25.35 6.04
C GLU A 294 5.96 -25.68 4.62
N THR A 295 5.94 -24.68 3.74
CA THR A 295 6.37 -24.83 2.35
C THR A 295 7.86 -25.19 2.26
N ALA A 296 8.70 -24.59 3.11
CA ALA A 296 10.11 -24.96 3.25
C ALA A 296 10.27 -26.42 3.72
N ASP A 297 9.49 -26.88 4.69
CA ASP A 297 9.52 -28.29 5.14
C ASP A 297 9.18 -29.27 4.02
N ARG A 298 8.22 -28.93 3.14
CA ARG A 298 7.92 -29.74 1.96
C ARG A 298 9.07 -29.78 0.96
N GLY A 299 9.82 -28.69 0.86
CA GLY A 299 11.09 -28.64 0.12
C GLY A 299 12.17 -29.55 0.70
N VAL A 300 12.32 -29.58 2.03
CA VAL A 300 13.22 -30.51 2.73
C VAL A 300 12.83 -31.95 2.39
N ALA A 301 11.55 -32.32 2.55
CA ALA A 301 11.08 -33.68 2.27
C ALA A 301 11.35 -34.11 0.81
N ALA A 302 11.17 -33.20 -0.15
CA ALA A 302 11.45 -33.47 -1.56
C ALA A 302 12.94 -33.67 -1.85
N ALA A 303 13.81 -32.87 -1.23
CA ALA A 303 15.25 -33.05 -1.35
C ALA A 303 15.76 -34.30 -0.62
N GLU A 304 15.14 -34.67 0.51
CA GLU A 304 15.42 -35.91 1.24
C GLU A 304 15.17 -37.14 0.36
N ALA A 305 14.09 -37.14 -0.42
CA ALA A 305 13.80 -38.19 -1.38
C ALA A 305 14.87 -38.32 -2.49
N ALA A 306 15.63 -37.24 -2.77
CA ALA A 306 16.70 -37.21 -3.75
C ALA A 306 18.12 -37.40 -3.16
N VAL A 307 18.26 -37.67 -1.85
CA VAL A 307 19.56 -37.77 -1.14
C VAL A 307 20.52 -38.75 -1.81
N ALA A 308 20.03 -39.88 -2.32
CA ALA A 308 20.86 -40.88 -2.98
C ALA A 308 21.55 -40.37 -4.26
N GLN A 309 20.94 -39.41 -4.95
CA GLN A 309 21.53 -38.74 -6.12
C GLN A 309 22.38 -37.55 -5.66
N LEU A 310 21.86 -36.72 -4.75
CA LEU A 310 22.54 -35.52 -4.25
C LEU A 310 23.86 -35.82 -3.55
N SER A 311 23.92 -36.90 -2.76
CA SER A 311 25.14 -37.29 -2.02
C SER A 311 26.32 -37.66 -2.92
N ARG A 312 26.07 -37.91 -4.21
CA ARG A 312 27.14 -38.14 -5.21
C ARG A 312 27.91 -36.87 -5.56
N LEU A 313 27.35 -35.71 -5.23
CA LEU A 313 27.92 -34.38 -5.45
C LEU A 313 28.56 -33.80 -4.18
N SER A 314 28.47 -34.53 -3.06
CA SER A 314 29.03 -34.11 -1.78
C SER A 314 30.55 -34.04 -1.82
N VAL A 315 31.10 -33.04 -1.14
CA VAL A 315 32.56 -32.90 -0.95
C VAL A 315 32.94 -33.09 0.53
N SER A 316 34.25 -33.10 0.80
CA SER A 316 34.74 -33.20 2.18
C SER A 316 34.27 -31.99 3.01
N ALA A 317 34.25 -32.13 4.33
CA ALA A 317 33.91 -31.01 5.22
C ALA A 317 34.83 -29.80 5.03
N ALA A 318 36.13 -30.05 4.79
CA ALA A 318 37.11 -29.00 4.56
C ALA A 318 36.87 -28.26 3.24
N ASP A 319 36.62 -28.99 2.15
CA ASP A 319 36.34 -28.39 0.83
C ASP A 319 35.05 -27.60 0.83
N TYR A 320 34.01 -28.11 1.50
CA TYR A 320 32.74 -27.40 1.62
C TYR A 320 32.90 -26.12 2.46
N ALA A 321 33.64 -26.19 3.57
CA ALA A 321 33.93 -25.00 4.38
C ALA A 321 34.72 -23.95 3.59
N ALA A 322 35.69 -24.37 2.76
CA ALA A 322 36.43 -23.47 1.87
C ALA A 322 35.52 -22.84 0.80
N TRP A 323 34.61 -23.61 0.20
CA TRP A 323 33.62 -23.10 -0.75
C TRP A 323 32.65 -22.10 -0.08
N VAL A 324 32.14 -22.42 1.12
CA VAL A 324 31.29 -21.51 1.90
C VAL A 324 32.04 -20.22 2.23
N ALA A 325 33.32 -20.29 2.61
CA ALA A 325 34.12 -19.12 2.95
C ALA A 325 34.34 -18.16 1.75
N GLN A 326 34.40 -18.68 0.52
CA GLN A 326 34.48 -17.84 -0.69
C GLN A 326 33.16 -17.10 -0.97
N LYS A 327 32.04 -17.71 -0.60
CA LYS A 327 30.69 -17.19 -0.87
C LYS A 327 30.17 -16.27 0.24
N ARG A 328 30.50 -16.58 1.50
CA ARG A 328 29.92 -15.93 2.67
C ARG A 328 30.52 -14.55 2.85
N VAL A 329 29.72 -13.53 2.60
CA VAL A 329 30.06 -12.15 2.97
C VAL A 329 29.59 -11.94 4.40
N ALA A 330 30.52 -11.85 5.36
CA ALA A 330 30.14 -11.46 6.71
C ALA A 330 29.51 -10.05 6.63
N PRO A 331 28.30 -9.83 7.19
CA PRO A 331 27.68 -8.53 7.14
C PRO A 331 28.56 -7.54 7.90
N GLY A 332 29.13 -6.57 7.17
CA GLY A 332 29.84 -5.45 7.76
C GLY A 332 28.89 -4.58 8.59
N PRO A 333 29.45 -3.69 9.44
CA PRO A 333 28.66 -2.69 10.13
C PRO A 333 27.93 -1.80 9.11
N LEU A 334 26.79 -1.24 9.52
CA LEU A 334 26.10 -0.25 8.70
C LEU A 334 27.03 0.96 8.49
N PRO A 335 27.17 1.45 7.25
CA PRO A 335 28.13 2.50 6.94
C PRO A 335 27.65 3.86 7.43
N ARG A 336 28.62 4.74 7.68
CA ARG A 336 28.38 6.18 7.83
C ARG A 336 28.02 6.76 6.46
N VAL A 337 26.93 7.51 6.39
CA VAL A 337 26.51 8.22 5.17
C VAL A 337 27.22 9.56 5.13
N ASP A 338 28.09 9.79 4.15
CA ASP A 338 28.85 11.03 4.03
C ASP A 338 28.11 12.13 3.26
N ASP A 339 27.12 11.75 2.46
CA ASP A 339 26.31 12.64 1.66
C ASP A 339 24.98 11.99 1.26
N ILE A 340 23.98 12.81 0.96
CA ILE A 340 22.67 12.37 0.48
C ILE A 340 22.38 13.04 -0.85
N GLU A 341 22.08 12.24 -1.86
CA GLU A 341 21.76 12.70 -3.21
C GLU A 341 20.33 12.31 -3.56
N ILE A 342 19.50 13.28 -3.95
CA ILE A 342 18.18 13.01 -4.54
C ILE A 342 18.31 13.09 -6.06
N ALA A 343 18.08 11.97 -6.75
CA ALA A 343 18.26 11.85 -8.19
C ALA A 343 16.96 11.48 -8.92
N GLY A 344 16.85 11.85 -10.20
CA GLY A 344 15.75 11.39 -11.07
C GLY A 344 14.48 12.24 -11.08
N LEU A 345 14.39 13.27 -10.22
CA LEU A 345 13.26 14.21 -10.23
C LEU A 345 13.30 15.15 -11.44
N GLN A 346 12.12 15.44 -11.99
CA GLN A 346 11.95 16.34 -13.15
C GLN A 346 11.04 17.53 -12.82
N ARG A 347 9.94 17.27 -12.09
CA ARG A 347 8.90 18.25 -11.73
C ARG A 347 8.88 18.52 -10.23
N VAL A 348 9.12 17.50 -9.40
CA VAL A 348 9.04 17.61 -7.95
C VAL A 348 10.31 18.24 -7.40
N HIS A 349 10.17 19.14 -6.44
CA HIS A 349 11.31 19.77 -5.78
C HIS A 349 11.98 18.79 -4.78
N PRO A 350 13.33 18.62 -4.79
CA PRO A 350 14.04 17.66 -3.94
C PRO A 350 13.73 17.75 -2.44
N VAL A 351 13.59 18.98 -1.93
CA VAL A 351 13.18 19.27 -0.53
C VAL A 351 11.90 18.52 -0.10
N MET A 352 10.99 18.19 -1.01
CA MET A 352 9.79 17.41 -0.68
C MET A 352 10.09 15.97 -0.26
N ILE A 353 11.24 15.42 -0.63
CA ILE A 353 11.74 14.14 -0.12
C ILE A 353 12.60 14.36 1.10
N GLU A 354 13.51 15.33 1.04
CA GLU A 354 14.45 15.64 2.13
C GLU A 354 13.73 15.93 3.45
N LYS A 355 12.56 16.60 3.42
CA LYS A 355 11.76 16.89 4.62
C LYS A 355 11.35 15.63 5.40
N HIS A 356 11.29 14.47 4.75
CA HIS A 356 10.95 13.19 5.37
C HIS A 356 12.17 12.41 5.83
N LEU A 357 13.36 12.70 5.30
CA LEU A 357 14.59 12.01 5.66
C LEU A 357 15.00 12.36 7.09
N ARG A 358 15.00 11.35 7.97
CA ARG A 358 15.44 11.46 9.37
C ARG A 358 16.91 11.06 9.55
N LEU A 359 17.67 11.07 8.46
CA LEU A 359 19.08 10.74 8.40
C LEU A 359 19.80 11.94 7.77
N GLY A 360 20.83 12.44 8.45
CA GLY A 360 21.67 13.53 7.97
C GLY A 360 23.06 13.04 7.50
N PRO A 361 23.77 13.85 6.69
CA PRO A 361 25.17 13.60 6.40
C PRO A 361 26.00 13.48 7.68
N GLY A 362 26.85 12.46 7.74
CA GLY A 362 27.72 12.14 8.87
C GLY A 362 27.13 11.14 9.87
N GLU A 363 25.88 10.71 9.72
CA GLU A 363 25.24 9.73 10.61
C GLU A 363 25.46 8.28 10.12
N ILE A 364 25.36 7.32 11.05
CA ILE A 364 25.34 5.89 10.71
C ILE A 364 23.98 5.56 10.12
N LEU A 365 23.96 4.84 9.00
CA LEU A 365 22.72 4.43 8.36
C LEU A 365 21.87 3.57 9.32
N ASP A 366 20.59 3.91 9.45
CA ASP A 366 19.57 3.11 10.11
C ASP A 366 18.53 2.73 9.07
N THR A 367 18.57 1.48 8.61
CA THR A 367 17.72 0.96 7.53
C THR A 367 16.23 1.05 7.86
N MET A 368 15.86 0.85 9.13
CA MET A 368 14.45 0.95 9.53
C MET A 368 13.96 2.39 9.46
N LYS A 369 14.76 3.35 9.95
CA LYS A 369 14.43 4.78 9.83
C LYS A 369 14.41 5.26 8.39
N LEU A 370 15.35 4.79 7.56
CA LEU A 370 15.36 5.14 6.13
C LEU A 370 14.09 4.62 5.45
N ASN A 371 13.74 3.35 5.64
CA ASN A 371 12.53 2.78 5.03
C ASN A 371 11.25 3.50 5.49
N ASP A 372 11.15 3.88 6.77
CA ASP A 372 10.06 4.72 7.29
C ASP A 372 10.02 6.09 6.59
N SER A 373 11.16 6.78 6.48
CA SER A 373 11.29 8.05 5.77
C SER A 373 10.87 7.96 4.29
N LEU A 374 11.30 6.92 3.57
CA LEU A 374 10.97 6.73 2.16
C LEU A 374 9.49 6.37 1.96
N ASN A 375 8.90 5.60 2.87
CA ASN A 375 7.46 5.31 2.85
C ASN A 375 6.61 6.56 3.13
N LYS A 376 7.08 7.47 4.00
CA LYS A 376 6.44 8.79 4.22
C LYS A 376 6.57 9.71 3.02
N ALA A 377 7.74 9.74 2.38
CA ALA A 377 7.90 10.44 1.10
C ALA A 377 6.97 9.88 0.02
N TYR A 378 6.82 8.56 -0.06
CA TYR A 378 5.85 7.91 -0.94
C TYR A 378 4.39 8.33 -0.61
N GLY A 379 4.09 8.60 0.66
CA GLY A 379 2.82 9.15 1.15
C GLY A 379 2.42 10.54 0.62
N ASP A 380 3.37 11.30 0.06
CA ASP A 380 3.07 12.56 -0.64
C ASP A 380 2.33 12.33 -1.97
N SER A 381 2.31 11.07 -2.48
CA SER A 381 1.54 10.64 -3.65
C SER A 381 1.96 11.28 -4.98
N TYR A 382 3.17 11.82 -5.08
CA TYR A 382 3.78 12.29 -6.34
C TYR A 382 4.57 11.21 -7.09
N TYR A 383 4.87 10.10 -6.44
CA TYR A 383 5.80 9.08 -6.92
C TYR A 383 5.10 7.73 -7.15
N GLU A 384 5.61 6.95 -8.10
CA GLU A 384 5.28 5.53 -8.25
C GLU A 384 6.08 4.69 -7.26
N ASN A 385 7.35 5.05 -7.05
CA ASN A 385 8.24 4.46 -6.08
C ASN A 385 9.28 5.48 -5.60
N VAL A 386 9.89 5.20 -4.46
CA VAL A 386 11.01 5.94 -3.89
C VAL A 386 12.03 4.92 -3.39
N ASP A 387 13.01 4.59 -4.23
CA ASP A 387 14.07 3.62 -3.93
C ASP A 387 15.34 4.32 -3.44
N TYR A 388 16.30 3.55 -2.95
CA TYR A 388 17.62 4.04 -2.59
C TYR A 388 18.74 3.10 -3.03
N SER A 389 19.93 3.64 -3.15
CA SER A 389 21.18 2.89 -3.35
C SER A 389 22.28 3.54 -2.53
N LEU A 390 23.16 2.72 -1.96
CA LEU A 390 24.35 3.22 -1.28
C LEU A 390 25.57 3.05 -2.17
N ILE A 391 26.16 4.16 -2.58
CA ILE A 391 27.28 4.21 -3.53
C ILE A 391 28.54 4.62 -2.78
N THR A 392 29.52 3.74 -2.72
CA THR A 392 30.86 4.08 -2.22
C THR A 392 31.72 4.61 -3.36
N THR A 393 32.19 5.84 -3.21
CA THR A 393 33.06 6.49 -4.19
C THR A 393 34.50 5.95 -4.13
N LEU A 394 35.31 6.24 -5.15
CA LEU A 394 36.75 5.93 -5.16
C LEU A 394 37.54 6.58 -4.02
N ARG A 395 36.98 7.61 -3.37
CA ARG A 395 37.56 8.25 -2.17
C ARG A 395 36.97 7.71 -0.87
N GLU A 396 36.37 6.51 -0.92
CA GLU A 396 35.74 5.81 0.21
C GLU A 396 34.61 6.59 0.91
N ARG A 397 34.03 7.59 0.23
CA ARG A 397 32.81 8.27 0.71
C ARG A 397 31.57 7.46 0.35
N ASN A 398 30.67 7.24 1.31
CA ASN A 398 29.38 6.59 1.09
C ASN A 398 28.30 7.64 0.83
N ILE A 399 27.74 7.61 -0.37
CA ILE A 399 26.64 8.49 -0.78
C ILE A 399 25.36 7.68 -0.76
N LEU A 400 24.38 8.12 0.04
CA LEU A 400 23.02 7.60 -0.01
C LEU A 400 22.29 8.30 -1.14
N ARG A 401 22.14 7.61 -2.28
CA ARG A 401 21.37 8.10 -3.41
C ARG A 401 19.94 7.62 -3.32
N VAL A 402 19.00 8.55 -3.13
CA VAL A 402 17.56 8.30 -3.18
C VAL A 402 17.08 8.59 -4.60
N THR A 403 16.36 7.63 -5.19
CA THR A 403 15.94 7.67 -6.59
C THR A 403 14.41 7.55 -6.66
N PRO A 404 13.67 8.63 -6.39
CA PRO A 404 12.23 8.71 -6.66
C PRO A 404 11.91 8.58 -8.15
N GLN A 405 10.84 7.83 -8.46
CA GLN A 405 10.22 7.83 -9.78
C GLN A 405 8.89 8.57 -9.71
N GLU A 406 8.78 9.73 -10.36
CA GLU A 406 7.53 10.47 -10.46
C GLU A 406 6.47 9.68 -11.23
N LYS A 407 5.19 9.87 -10.86
CA LYS A 407 4.06 9.26 -11.57
C LYS A 407 4.09 9.57 -13.07
N SER A 408 4.15 8.52 -13.89
CA SER A 408 4.10 8.54 -15.35
C SER A 408 2.70 8.91 -15.88
N TRP A 409 1.66 8.68 -15.07
CA TRP A 409 0.30 9.12 -15.32
C TRP A 409 -0.02 10.50 -14.71
N GLY A 410 0.92 11.13 -13.99
CA GLY A 410 0.79 12.48 -13.45
C GLY A 410 1.20 13.58 -14.45
N PRO A 411 0.96 14.88 -14.15
CA PRO A 411 0.57 15.42 -12.84
C PRO A 411 -0.90 15.86 -12.77
N ASN A 412 -1.69 15.61 -13.82
CA ASN A 412 -3.11 15.94 -13.87
C ASN A 412 -3.93 14.66 -13.76
N TYR A 413 -5.03 14.71 -13.04
CA TYR A 413 -5.82 13.54 -12.72
C TYR A 413 -7.32 13.82 -12.83
N LEU A 414 -8.09 12.86 -13.30
CA LEU A 414 -9.51 12.74 -13.01
C LEU A 414 -9.67 11.89 -11.75
N ARG A 415 -10.61 12.29 -10.90
CA ARG A 415 -10.98 11.60 -9.67
C ARG A 415 -12.49 11.47 -9.59
N TYR A 416 -12.96 10.38 -8.98
CA TYR A 416 -14.38 10.07 -8.89
C TYR A 416 -14.77 9.71 -7.46
N GLY A 417 -16.02 9.99 -7.13
CA GLY A 417 -16.61 9.63 -5.84
C GLY A 417 -18.06 9.24 -6.04
N VAL A 418 -18.53 8.31 -5.22
CA VAL A 418 -19.94 7.96 -5.12
C VAL A 418 -20.33 7.99 -3.66
N ASN A 419 -21.56 8.40 -3.39
CA ASN A 419 -22.19 8.29 -2.09
C ASN A 419 -23.63 7.84 -2.30
N LEU A 420 -24.05 6.85 -1.53
CA LEU A 420 -25.43 6.43 -1.39
C LEU A 420 -25.70 6.23 0.10
N ASP A 421 -26.69 6.93 0.62
CA ASP A 421 -27.19 6.77 1.99
C ASP A 421 -28.70 6.65 1.92
N THR A 422 -29.26 5.54 2.41
CA THR A 422 -30.70 5.31 2.42
C THR A 422 -31.17 4.65 3.69
N ASN A 423 -32.35 5.07 4.17
CA ASN A 423 -33.08 4.41 5.26
C ASN A 423 -34.17 3.44 4.77
N PHE A 424 -34.25 3.19 3.45
CA PHE A 424 -35.29 2.39 2.76
C PHE A 424 -36.75 2.82 2.99
N GLN A 425 -37.00 3.93 3.67
CA GLN A 425 -38.35 4.44 3.90
C GLN A 425 -38.65 5.59 2.95
N SER A 426 -37.98 6.72 3.15
CA SER A 426 -38.27 7.93 2.38
C SER A 426 -37.09 8.87 2.22
N ASP A 427 -35.95 8.61 2.88
CA ASP A 427 -34.71 9.35 2.68
C ASP A 427 -33.73 8.47 1.95
N SER A 428 -33.42 8.88 0.72
CA SER A 428 -32.34 8.30 -0.05
C SER A 428 -31.58 9.45 -0.64
N THR A 429 -30.34 9.60 -0.20
CA THR A 429 -29.40 10.55 -0.79
C THR A 429 -28.43 9.80 -1.67
N TYR A 430 -28.18 10.32 -2.85
CA TYR A 430 -27.14 9.82 -3.73
C TYR A 430 -26.36 10.99 -4.30
N THR A 431 -25.04 10.87 -4.35
CA THR A 431 -24.17 11.88 -4.94
C THR A 431 -23.11 11.19 -5.80
N LEU A 432 -23.02 11.59 -7.05
CA LEU A 432 -21.89 11.27 -7.93
C LEU A 432 -20.97 12.48 -7.98
N ARG A 433 -19.67 12.25 -7.81
CA ARG A 433 -18.65 13.30 -7.78
C ARG A 433 -17.61 13.01 -8.84
N ALA A 434 -17.19 14.05 -9.54
CA ALA A 434 -16.03 14.01 -10.41
C ALA A 434 -15.16 15.24 -10.15
N ALA A 435 -13.85 15.10 -10.32
CA ALA A 435 -12.96 16.24 -10.23
C ALA A 435 -11.78 16.14 -11.19
N TYR A 436 -11.40 17.30 -11.74
CA TYR A 436 -10.12 17.49 -12.39
C TYR A 436 -9.12 18.06 -11.37
N HIS A 437 -8.04 17.34 -11.13
CA HIS A 437 -7.03 17.63 -10.13
C HIS A 437 -5.68 17.82 -10.80
N LYS A 438 -5.18 19.05 -10.79
CA LYS A 438 -3.88 19.42 -11.35
C LYS A 438 -2.89 19.65 -10.22
N THR A 439 -1.80 18.88 -10.19
CA THR A 439 -0.72 19.01 -9.20
C THR A 439 0.52 19.64 -9.82
N LEU A 440 1.48 20.03 -8.96
CA LEU A 440 2.80 20.51 -9.37
C LEU A 440 2.71 21.67 -10.40
N ILE A 441 1.78 22.61 -10.18
CA ILE A 441 1.58 23.77 -11.05
C ILE A 441 2.81 24.68 -11.06
N ASN A 442 3.61 24.63 -9.99
CA ASN A 442 4.88 25.30 -9.85
C ASN A 442 5.82 24.45 -8.96
N PRO A 443 7.13 24.81 -8.87
CA PRO A 443 8.11 24.05 -8.09
C PRO A 443 7.79 23.91 -6.59
N LEU A 444 6.94 24.77 -6.02
CA LEU A 444 6.53 24.66 -4.61
C LEU A 444 5.44 23.59 -4.39
N GLY A 445 4.87 23.06 -5.48
CA GLY A 445 3.83 22.02 -5.43
C GLY A 445 2.41 22.56 -5.34
N GLY A 446 2.15 23.76 -5.90
CA GLY A 446 0.79 24.27 -6.02
C GLY A 446 -0.16 23.30 -6.73
N GLU A 447 -1.41 23.23 -6.28
CA GLU A 447 -2.44 22.34 -6.83
C GLU A 447 -3.78 23.07 -7.04
N LEU A 448 -4.56 22.57 -8.00
CA LEU A 448 -5.90 23.02 -8.34
C LEU A 448 -6.83 21.81 -8.41
N VAL A 449 -8.02 21.94 -7.83
CA VAL A 449 -9.11 20.98 -7.96
C VAL A 449 -10.35 21.71 -8.48
N PHE A 450 -10.90 21.20 -9.58
CA PHE A 450 -12.22 21.58 -10.07
C PHE A 450 -13.14 20.39 -9.87
N GLY A 451 -14.08 20.49 -8.93
CA GLY A 451 -15.03 19.45 -8.60
C GLY A 451 -16.44 19.75 -9.11
N ALA A 452 -17.18 18.68 -9.40
CA ALA A 452 -18.60 18.71 -9.68
C ALA A 452 -19.29 17.55 -8.97
N GLU A 453 -20.45 17.82 -8.41
CA GLU A 453 -21.31 16.87 -7.71
C GLU A 453 -22.71 16.91 -8.33
N ILE A 454 -23.33 15.74 -8.53
CA ILE A 454 -24.70 15.61 -9.04
C ILE A 454 -25.51 14.61 -8.20
N GLY A 455 -26.81 14.88 -8.03
CA GLY A 455 -27.75 14.02 -7.29
C GLY A 455 -28.52 14.81 -6.24
N SER A 456 -28.50 14.34 -4.99
CA SER A 456 -29.10 15.02 -3.83
C SER A 456 -28.41 16.34 -3.48
N THR A 457 -27.12 16.43 -3.85
CA THR A 457 -26.36 17.67 -3.90
C THR A 457 -25.94 17.90 -5.35
N ASN A 458 -26.22 19.08 -5.87
CA ASN A 458 -25.74 19.53 -7.18
C ASN A 458 -24.83 20.73 -6.95
N ALA A 459 -23.52 20.58 -7.12
CA ALA A 459 -22.57 21.63 -6.80
C ALA A 459 -21.37 21.62 -7.73
N VAL A 460 -20.75 22.78 -7.89
CA VAL A 460 -19.41 22.93 -8.43
C VAL A 460 -18.51 23.52 -7.35
N ASP A 461 -17.26 23.08 -7.32
CA ASP A 461 -16.25 23.60 -6.41
C ASP A 461 -14.92 23.83 -7.11
N PHE A 462 -14.23 24.85 -6.63
CA PHE A 462 -12.90 25.24 -7.04
C PHE A 462 -12.04 25.34 -5.78
N ASP A 463 -10.93 24.63 -5.78
CA ASP A 463 -9.97 24.64 -4.69
C ASP A 463 -8.57 24.91 -5.24
N TYR A 464 -7.96 26.01 -4.81
CA TYR A 464 -6.58 26.35 -5.13
C TYR A 464 -5.75 26.33 -3.86
N TYR A 465 -4.69 25.53 -3.86
CA TYR A 465 -3.79 25.37 -2.73
C TYR A 465 -2.36 25.68 -3.19
N GLN A 466 -1.72 26.64 -2.53
CA GLN A 466 -0.39 27.14 -2.87
C GLN A 466 0.53 27.05 -1.65
N PRO A 467 1.47 26.10 -1.63
CA PRO A 467 2.58 26.13 -0.68
C PRO A 467 3.42 27.39 -0.85
N LEU A 468 3.89 27.95 0.27
CA LEU A 468 4.70 29.17 0.30
C LEU A 468 6.19 28.88 0.46
N ASP A 469 6.57 27.64 0.75
CA ASP A 469 7.96 27.17 0.81
C ASP A 469 8.10 25.74 0.24
N PRO A 470 9.30 25.33 -0.24
CA PRO A 470 9.49 24.01 -0.86
C PRO A 470 9.21 22.81 0.06
N ALA A 471 9.38 22.98 1.38
CA ALA A 471 9.03 21.96 2.36
C ALA A 471 7.52 21.89 2.64
N GLN A 472 6.74 22.80 2.05
CA GLN A 472 5.29 22.92 2.20
C GLN A 472 4.86 23.06 3.66
N ARG A 473 5.57 23.86 4.46
CA ARG A 473 5.20 24.13 5.86
C ARG A 473 4.06 25.13 5.96
N TYR A 474 4.05 26.13 5.08
CA TYR A 474 3.03 27.17 5.03
C TYR A 474 2.29 27.12 3.71
N PHE A 475 1.01 27.49 3.72
CA PHE A 475 0.21 27.53 2.50
C PHE A 475 -0.82 28.65 2.52
N PHE A 476 -1.18 29.08 1.32
CA PHE A 476 -2.40 29.81 1.04
C PHE A 476 -3.40 28.87 0.36
N GLU A 477 -4.67 28.96 0.74
CA GLU A 477 -5.75 28.18 0.15
C GLU A 477 -6.94 29.10 -0.14
N THR A 478 -7.56 28.95 -1.31
CA THR A 478 -8.86 29.57 -1.60
C THR A 478 -9.81 28.51 -2.10
N ASN A 479 -11.03 28.54 -1.57
CA ASN A 479 -12.09 27.59 -1.89
C ASN A 479 -13.34 28.35 -2.30
N LEU A 480 -13.91 28.00 -3.45
CA LEU A 480 -15.20 28.49 -3.92
C LEU A 480 -16.11 27.29 -4.12
N ARG A 481 -17.33 27.34 -3.60
CA ARG A 481 -18.35 26.31 -3.81
C ARG A 481 -19.68 26.97 -4.08
N TYR A 482 -20.40 26.48 -5.08
CA TYR A 482 -21.75 26.95 -5.41
C TYR A 482 -22.61 25.79 -5.86
N GLY A 483 -23.84 25.70 -5.34
CA GLY A 483 -24.71 24.60 -5.65
C GLY A 483 -26.02 24.60 -4.87
N SER A 484 -26.76 23.52 -4.96
CA SER A 484 -27.98 23.30 -4.19
C SER A 484 -27.99 21.93 -3.53
N GLN A 485 -28.66 21.84 -2.39
CA GLN A 485 -28.88 20.58 -1.68
C GLN A 485 -30.32 20.51 -1.17
N LEU A 486 -30.86 19.30 -1.07
CA LEU A 486 -32.14 19.09 -0.39
C LEU A 486 -31.94 19.07 1.13
N SER A 487 -32.82 19.76 1.86
CA SER A 487 -32.86 19.76 3.32
C SER A 487 -34.28 19.48 3.78
N THR A 488 -34.48 18.34 4.43
CA THR A 488 -35.77 17.95 5.02
C THR A 488 -35.90 18.50 6.44
N LEU A 489 -37.12 18.82 6.84
CA LEU A 489 -37.52 19.25 8.17
C LEU A 489 -38.45 18.19 8.76
N TYR A 490 -38.17 17.80 10.01
CA TYR A 490 -38.88 16.74 10.71
C TYR A 490 -39.52 17.26 11.98
N GLU A 491 -40.67 16.69 12.33
CA GLU A 491 -41.29 16.87 13.63
C GLU A 491 -42.11 15.62 14.00
N ASN A 492 -41.91 15.09 15.20
CA ASN A 492 -42.55 13.87 15.69
C ASN A 492 -42.34 12.67 14.75
N ASN A 493 -41.12 12.52 14.21
CA ASN A 493 -40.75 11.53 13.20
C ASN A 493 -41.41 11.68 11.82
N ASP A 494 -42.21 12.71 11.61
CA ASP A 494 -42.87 12.98 10.32
C ASP A 494 -42.12 14.05 9.53
N LYS A 495 -42.08 13.88 8.20
CA LYS A 495 -41.57 14.90 7.29
C LYS A 495 -42.60 16.00 7.11
N ILE A 496 -42.33 17.16 7.69
CA ILE A 496 -43.23 18.30 7.62
C ILE A 496 -42.89 19.24 6.45
N ALA A 497 -41.63 19.27 6.02
CA ALA A 497 -41.20 20.07 4.87
C ALA A 497 -39.91 19.57 4.23
N GLN A 498 -39.68 19.96 2.98
CA GLN A 498 -38.41 19.80 2.29
C GLN A 498 -38.09 21.10 1.55
N TYR A 499 -36.86 21.57 1.70
CA TYR A 499 -36.33 22.74 1.03
C TYR A 499 -35.28 22.32 0.01
N ARG A 500 -35.27 22.99 -1.14
CA ARG A 500 -34.09 23.05 -2.02
C ARG A 500 -33.32 24.30 -1.63
N VAL A 501 -32.14 24.10 -1.05
CA VAL A 501 -31.35 25.21 -0.54
C VAL A 501 -30.18 25.48 -1.46
N LEU A 502 -30.17 26.65 -2.07
CA LEU A 502 -29.02 27.16 -2.80
C LEU A 502 -27.97 27.62 -1.78
N ARG A 503 -26.73 27.15 -1.96
CA ARG A 503 -25.57 27.46 -1.13
C ARG A 503 -24.43 27.99 -1.97
N GLY A 504 -23.81 29.06 -1.49
CA GLY A 504 -22.54 29.59 -1.98
C GLY A 504 -21.55 29.74 -0.83
N SER A 505 -20.27 29.47 -1.07
CA SER A 505 -19.19 29.66 -0.11
C SER A 505 -17.94 30.18 -0.83
N ALA A 506 -17.30 31.20 -0.27
CA ALA A 506 -15.99 31.68 -0.69
C ALA A 506 -15.06 31.83 0.52
N LYS A 507 -13.86 31.26 0.44
CA LYS A 507 -12.88 31.22 1.53
C LYS A 507 -11.52 31.71 1.07
N ALA A 508 -10.86 32.51 1.89
CA ALA A 508 -9.45 32.85 1.75
C ALA A 508 -8.71 32.48 3.04
N VAL A 509 -7.68 31.63 2.94
CA VAL A 509 -7.11 30.90 4.07
C VAL A 509 -5.58 30.98 4.04
N ALA A 510 -4.99 31.26 5.19
CA ALA A 510 -3.58 30.99 5.46
C ALA A 510 -3.49 29.79 6.41
N GLY A 511 -2.52 28.90 6.18
CA GLY A 511 -2.41 27.68 6.97
C GLY A 511 -1.00 27.17 7.15
N ILE A 512 -0.88 26.22 8.08
CA ILE A 512 0.36 25.57 8.49
C ILE A 512 0.14 24.05 8.43
N ASN A 513 1.05 23.34 7.77
CA ASN A 513 1.11 21.88 7.80
C ASN A 513 1.89 21.42 9.03
N LEU A 514 1.29 20.55 9.83
CA LEU A 514 1.91 19.92 11.00
C LEU A 514 2.49 18.54 10.61
N GLY A 515 3.31 18.51 9.55
CA GLY A 515 3.80 17.26 8.95
C GLY A 515 2.66 16.42 8.37
N THR A 516 2.65 15.12 8.63
CA THR A 516 1.56 14.21 8.25
C THR A 516 0.39 14.23 9.24
N LEU A 517 0.60 14.74 10.46
CA LEU A 517 -0.38 14.72 11.54
C LEU A 517 -1.62 15.56 11.21
N GLY A 518 -1.45 16.75 10.65
CA GLY A 518 -2.54 17.72 10.64
C GLY A 518 -2.30 19.04 9.92
N GLN A 519 -3.30 19.91 9.96
CA GLN A 519 -3.25 21.27 9.45
C GLN A 519 -3.91 22.25 10.41
N MET A 520 -3.32 23.44 10.52
CA MET A 520 -3.95 24.62 11.10
C MET A 520 -4.33 25.58 9.99
N ARG A 521 -5.51 26.19 10.09
CA ARG A 521 -6.05 27.16 9.14
C ARG A 521 -6.62 28.35 9.89
N ALA A 522 -6.40 29.54 9.36
CA ALA A 522 -7.13 30.73 9.75
C ALA A 522 -7.48 31.52 8.50
N GLY A 523 -8.66 32.14 8.49
CA GLY A 523 -9.10 32.84 7.29
C GLY A 523 -10.45 33.50 7.44
N TRP A 524 -10.93 34.00 6.31
CA TRP A 524 -12.24 34.59 6.16
C TRP A 524 -13.11 33.69 5.30
N GLU A 525 -14.38 33.51 5.69
CA GLU A 525 -15.39 32.77 4.95
C GLU A 525 -16.61 33.66 4.70
N HIS A 526 -17.18 33.54 3.51
CA HIS A 526 -18.42 34.21 3.13
C HIS A 526 -19.39 33.20 2.54
N ASN A 527 -20.63 33.21 3.03
CA ASN A 527 -21.64 32.21 2.77
C ASN A 527 -22.94 32.83 2.24
N LEU A 528 -23.57 32.14 1.30
CA LEU A 528 -24.91 32.37 0.80
C LEU A 528 -25.79 31.16 1.17
N TRP A 529 -26.96 31.43 1.70
CA TRP A 529 -28.01 30.47 2.00
C TRP A 529 -29.33 31.00 1.45
N ASP A 530 -29.90 30.34 0.46
CA ASP A 530 -31.19 30.72 -0.11
C ASP A 530 -32.11 29.48 -0.19
N PRO A 531 -32.95 29.27 0.84
CA PRO A 531 -33.85 28.13 0.91
C PRO A 531 -35.13 28.39 0.11
N LYS A 532 -35.51 27.48 -0.78
CA LYS A 532 -36.80 27.48 -1.47
C LYS A 532 -37.61 26.26 -1.07
N LEU A 533 -38.87 26.46 -0.68
CA LEU A 533 -39.74 25.35 -0.29
C LEU A 533 -39.99 24.47 -1.50
N ASN A 534 -39.73 23.17 -1.34
CA ASN A 534 -39.96 22.15 -2.36
C ASN A 534 -41.23 21.36 -2.04
N ILE A 535 -41.40 20.96 -0.77
CA ILE A 535 -42.56 20.21 -0.26
C ILE A 535 -42.90 20.78 1.12
N GLY A 536 -44.18 20.98 1.42
CA GLY A 536 -44.64 21.43 2.74
C GLY A 536 -45.67 22.55 2.67
N SER A 537 -45.96 23.15 3.82
CA SER A 537 -46.89 24.27 3.93
C SER A 537 -46.30 25.55 3.32
N PRO A 538 -47.05 26.30 2.48
CA PRO A 538 -46.57 27.54 1.86
C PRO A 538 -46.35 28.69 2.87
N PHE A 539 -46.75 28.50 4.13
CA PHE A 539 -46.51 29.47 5.22
C PHE A 539 -45.15 29.30 5.89
N LEU A 540 -44.37 28.30 5.50
CA LEU A 540 -43.03 28.10 6.04
C LEU A 540 -42.04 29.13 5.45
N PRO A 541 -41.07 29.61 6.23
CA PRO A 541 -40.19 30.70 5.82
C PRO A 541 -39.20 30.27 4.72
N GLU A 542 -38.89 31.21 3.82
CA GLU A 542 -37.91 31.08 2.73
C GLU A 542 -36.85 32.20 2.77
N GLU A 543 -36.50 32.65 3.99
CA GLU A 543 -35.58 33.77 4.16
C GLU A 543 -34.17 33.42 3.72
N SER A 544 -33.68 34.15 2.71
CA SER A 544 -32.30 34.06 2.25
C SER A 544 -31.37 34.85 3.18
N LYS A 545 -30.14 34.36 3.33
CA LYS A 545 -29.12 35.00 4.15
C LYS A 545 -27.76 34.98 3.46
N ILE A 546 -27.07 36.10 3.58
CA ILE A 546 -25.64 36.22 3.30
C ILE A 546 -24.97 36.54 4.62
N TYR A 547 -23.93 35.79 4.97
CA TYR A 547 -23.19 36.00 6.20
C TYR A 547 -21.72 35.66 5.98
N GLY A 548 -20.86 36.19 6.84
CA GLY A 548 -19.42 35.94 6.74
C GLY A 548 -18.72 36.23 8.03
N GLY A 549 -17.48 35.78 8.13
CA GLY A 549 -16.79 35.79 9.39
C GLY A 549 -15.36 35.29 9.33
N TRP A 550 -14.64 35.55 10.42
CA TRP A 550 -13.33 34.96 10.65
C TRP A 550 -13.48 33.54 11.14
N PHE A 551 -12.54 32.67 10.77
CA PHE A 551 -12.46 31.34 11.37
C PHE A 551 -11.03 30.93 11.68
N GLY A 552 -10.91 30.06 12.68
CA GLY A 552 -9.73 29.29 13.01
C GLY A 552 -10.07 27.80 13.04
N GLN A 553 -9.21 26.96 12.51
CA GLN A 553 -9.42 25.51 12.44
C GLN A 553 -8.10 24.76 12.67
N ILE A 554 -8.19 23.66 13.41
CA ILE A 554 -7.14 22.66 13.54
C ILE A 554 -7.75 21.30 13.25
N ASP A 555 -7.10 20.49 12.41
CA ASP A 555 -7.44 19.09 12.23
C ASP A 555 -6.17 18.25 12.35
N LEU A 556 -6.29 17.17 13.11
CA LEU A 556 -5.25 16.20 13.40
C LEU A 556 -5.84 14.80 13.14
N ASP A 557 -5.07 13.92 12.49
CA ASP A 557 -5.51 12.57 12.14
C ASP A 557 -4.31 11.61 12.03
N GLU A 558 -4.22 10.67 12.97
CA GLU A 558 -3.26 9.55 12.97
C GLU A 558 -3.94 8.19 12.84
N THR A 559 -5.12 8.10 12.23
CA THR A 559 -5.71 6.78 12.00
C THR A 559 -4.86 5.97 11.02
N ASP A 560 -4.74 4.67 11.27
CA ASP A 560 -3.90 3.75 10.48
C ASP A 560 -4.46 3.49 9.07
N ARG A 561 -5.79 3.54 8.92
CA ARG A 561 -6.51 3.30 7.67
C ARG A 561 -7.50 4.41 7.36
N LEU A 562 -7.78 4.61 6.07
CA LEU A 562 -8.78 5.56 5.57
C LEU A 562 -10.20 5.10 5.93
N TYR A 563 -10.51 3.84 5.60
CA TYR A 563 -11.76 3.18 5.94
C TYR A 563 -11.50 2.11 6.99
N PHE A 564 -12.48 1.89 7.87
CA PHE A 564 -12.38 0.91 8.95
C PHE A 564 -11.05 0.99 9.74
N PRO A 565 -10.71 2.12 10.37
CA PRO A 565 -9.52 2.21 11.22
C PRO A 565 -9.49 1.08 12.25
N THR A 566 -8.29 0.58 12.54
CA THR A 566 -8.06 -0.40 13.61
C THR A 566 -7.37 0.24 14.80
N ASN A 567 -6.51 1.23 14.55
CA ASN A 567 -5.72 1.91 15.55
C ASN A 567 -5.57 3.40 15.21
N GLY A 568 -5.30 4.20 16.24
CA GLY A 568 -5.02 5.63 16.10
C GLY A 568 -6.19 6.51 16.52
N TRP A 569 -6.07 7.79 16.23
CA TRP A 569 -6.99 8.80 16.73
C TRP A 569 -7.09 9.97 15.75
N PHE A 570 -8.17 10.74 15.88
CA PHE A 570 -8.31 12.03 15.21
C PHE A 570 -8.88 13.05 16.17
N ALA A 571 -8.55 14.31 15.95
CA ALA A 571 -9.16 15.43 16.65
C ALA A 571 -9.27 16.63 15.71
N GLY A 572 -10.36 17.38 15.80
CA GLY A 572 -10.51 18.60 15.04
C GLY A 572 -11.37 19.61 15.78
N SER A 573 -11.06 20.89 15.58
CA SER A 573 -11.82 21.99 16.13
C SER A 573 -11.87 23.13 15.11
N ARG A 574 -13.05 23.72 14.92
CA ARG A 574 -13.28 24.91 14.10
C ARG A 574 -14.06 25.92 14.90
N TYR A 575 -13.53 27.12 15.03
CA TYR A 575 -14.22 28.28 15.57
C TYR A 575 -14.49 29.26 14.43
N PHE A 576 -15.75 29.63 14.23
CA PHE A 576 -16.20 30.62 13.26
C PHE A 576 -16.89 31.76 14.02
N ASP A 577 -16.59 33.00 13.65
CA ASP A 577 -17.10 34.20 14.30
C ASP A 577 -17.71 35.11 13.24
N SER A 578 -19.00 35.42 13.37
CA SER A 578 -19.73 36.31 12.46
C SER A 578 -20.21 37.55 13.22
N PRO A 579 -19.37 38.59 13.38
CA PRO A 579 -19.73 39.79 14.13
C PRO A 579 -20.97 40.52 13.58
N ALA A 580 -21.18 40.48 12.26
CA ALA A 580 -22.32 41.12 11.62
C ALA A 580 -23.66 40.45 11.95
N GLU A 581 -23.61 39.17 12.33
CA GLU A 581 -24.78 38.35 12.66
C GLU A 581 -24.91 38.05 14.15
N ASP A 582 -24.01 38.62 14.98
CA ASP A 582 -23.99 38.49 16.44
C ASP A 582 -24.00 37.04 16.94
N TYR A 583 -23.25 36.15 16.26
CA TYR A 583 -23.02 34.79 16.73
C TYR A 583 -21.63 34.25 16.38
N SER A 584 -21.24 33.21 17.12
CA SER A 584 -20.09 32.36 16.80
C SER A 584 -20.49 30.89 16.79
N ARG A 585 -19.70 30.06 16.11
CA ARG A 585 -19.88 28.62 16.03
C ARG A 585 -18.59 27.91 16.40
N LEU A 586 -18.69 26.95 17.31
CA LEU A 586 -17.61 26.04 17.67
C LEU A 586 -18.03 24.61 17.31
N ASP A 587 -17.34 24.02 16.35
CA ASP A 587 -17.39 22.60 16.06
C ASP A 587 -16.14 21.94 16.64
N ALA A 588 -16.30 20.90 17.46
CA ALA A 588 -15.20 20.10 17.97
C ALA A 588 -15.51 18.61 17.83
N ARG A 589 -14.51 17.82 17.45
CA ARG A 589 -14.64 16.37 17.33
C ARG A 589 -13.36 15.67 17.75
N ALA A 590 -13.50 14.51 18.37
CA ALA A 590 -12.37 13.64 18.67
C ALA A 590 -12.82 12.18 18.58
N GLY A 591 -11.92 11.31 18.16
CA GLY A 591 -12.18 9.88 18.13
C GLY A 591 -10.91 9.06 18.30
N VAL A 592 -11.07 7.83 18.80
CA VAL A 592 -9.99 6.89 19.04
C VAL A 592 -10.41 5.49 18.62
N TYR A 593 -9.45 4.72 18.11
CA TYR A 593 -9.60 3.34 17.67
C TYR A 593 -8.48 2.50 18.29
N HIS A 594 -8.84 1.29 18.72
CA HIS A 594 -7.87 0.35 19.28
C HIS A 594 -8.25 -1.10 18.97
N SER A 595 -7.30 -1.88 18.47
CA SER A 595 -7.51 -3.30 18.16
C SER A 595 -7.04 -4.22 19.30
N ILE A 596 -7.87 -5.20 19.66
CA ILE A 596 -7.55 -6.28 20.61
C ILE A 596 -7.90 -7.62 19.96
N GLY A 597 -6.89 -8.31 19.42
CA GLY A 597 -7.12 -9.49 18.58
C GLY A 597 -7.93 -9.13 17.33
N ASP A 598 -9.03 -9.85 17.08
CA ASP A 598 -9.97 -9.55 15.99
C ASP A 598 -11.03 -8.50 16.35
N TRP A 599 -10.99 -7.93 17.56
CA TRP A 599 -11.91 -6.88 17.98
C TRP A 599 -11.30 -5.50 17.76
N VAL A 600 -12.12 -4.53 17.35
CA VAL A 600 -11.78 -3.12 17.29
C VAL A 600 -12.78 -2.36 18.16
N LEU A 601 -12.26 -1.69 19.19
CA LEU A 601 -13.03 -0.81 20.05
C LEU A 601 -12.77 0.64 19.63
N SER A 602 -13.82 1.43 19.53
CA SER A 602 -13.68 2.85 19.23
C SER A 602 -14.71 3.71 19.95
N GLY A 603 -14.38 5.00 20.05
CA GLY A 603 -15.29 6.00 20.58
C GLY A 603 -15.11 7.32 19.85
N ARG A 604 -16.20 8.07 19.71
CA ARG A 604 -16.21 9.41 19.11
C ARG A 604 -16.99 10.37 19.98
N LEU A 605 -16.50 11.60 20.11
CA LEU A 605 -17.21 12.73 20.69
C LEU A 605 -17.32 13.84 19.65
N THR A 606 -18.47 14.50 19.61
CA THR A 606 -18.74 15.66 18.77
C THR A 606 -19.46 16.73 19.59
N TYR A 607 -19.06 17.97 19.39
CA TYR A 607 -19.71 19.18 19.90
C TYR A 607 -19.96 20.13 18.73
N GLN A 608 -21.15 20.68 18.63
CA GLN A 608 -21.50 21.76 17.71
C GLN A 608 -22.36 22.75 18.46
N GLY A 609 -21.88 23.97 18.68
CA GLY A 609 -22.68 24.95 19.40
C GLY A 609 -22.17 26.37 19.27
N SER A 610 -22.84 27.28 19.95
CA SER A 610 -22.53 28.71 19.93
C SER A 610 -21.89 29.18 21.24
N PRO A 611 -20.59 29.52 21.26
CA PRO A 611 -19.97 30.17 22.42
C PRO A 611 -20.49 31.59 22.69
N VAL A 612 -20.94 32.30 21.64
CA VAL A 612 -21.44 33.68 21.68
C VAL A 612 -22.69 33.77 20.82
N GLY A 613 -23.80 34.23 21.37
CA GLY A 613 -25.08 34.29 20.67
C GLY A 613 -25.74 32.91 20.57
N GLN A 614 -26.67 32.76 19.62
CA GLN A 614 -27.37 31.50 19.33
C GLN A 614 -27.13 31.09 17.88
N LEU A 615 -26.87 29.81 17.61
CA LEU A 615 -26.67 29.35 16.23
C LEU A 615 -27.98 29.56 15.43
N PRO A 616 -27.97 30.34 14.35
CA PRO A 616 -29.17 30.50 13.53
C PRO A 616 -29.50 29.20 12.77
N VAL A 617 -30.76 29.02 12.34
CA VAL A 617 -31.22 27.81 11.63
C VAL A 617 -30.37 27.48 10.39
N TYR A 618 -29.88 28.51 9.68
CA TYR A 618 -29.06 28.35 8.48
C TYR A 618 -27.63 27.85 8.77
N ASP A 619 -27.18 27.91 10.03
CA ASP A 619 -25.89 27.42 10.52
C ASP A 619 -26.04 26.49 11.75
N ALA A 620 -27.20 25.86 11.92
CA ALA A 620 -27.47 24.96 13.03
C ALA A 620 -26.63 23.67 12.96
N GLY A 621 -26.42 23.06 14.12
CA GLY A 621 -25.91 21.68 14.22
C GLY A 621 -26.93 20.67 13.70
N SER A 622 -26.45 19.51 13.27
CA SER A 622 -27.31 18.45 12.70
C SER A 622 -26.81 17.04 13.02
N LEU A 623 -27.71 16.18 13.47
CA LEU A 623 -27.52 14.74 13.68
C LEU A 623 -28.58 13.93 12.93
N GLY A 624 -28.31 12.63 12.80
CA GLY A 624 -29.07 11.64 12.06
C GLY A 624 -28.25 11.04 10.92
N GLY A 625 -28.55 9.79 10.57
CA GLY A 625 -27.80 8.98 9.61
C GLY A 625 -26.87 7.95 10.26
N MET A 626 -26.26 7.11 9.43
CA MET A 626 -25.39 6.02 9.88
C MET A 626 -24.20 6.55 10.70
N PHE A 627 -23.99 5.98 11.89
CA PHE A 627 -22.95 6.41 12.84
C PHE A 627 -23.04 7.87 13.29
N ASN A 628 -24.24 8.45 13.28
CA ASN A 628 -24.47 9.83 13.68
C ASN A 628 -25.86 10.01 14.32
N MET A 629 -26.20 9.19 15.31
CA MET A 629 -27.58 8.93 15.76
C MET A 629 -28.35 8.06 14.76
N THR A 630 -27.85 6.84 14.60
CA THR A 630 -28.29 5.86 13.61
C THR A 630 -29.79 5.58 13.69
N ALA A 631 -30.47 5.67 14.83
CA ALA A 631 -31.92 5.48 14.84
C ALA A 631 -32.74 6.55 14.09
N PHE A 632 -32.13 7.67 13.68
CA PHE A 632 -32.79 8.85 13.10
C PHE A 632 -32.33 9.11 11.66
N GLY A 633 -33.24 9.55 10.79
CA GLY A 633 -32.97 9.89 9.39
C GLY A 633 -31.93 11.01 9.25
N VAL A 634 -31.28 11.10 8.08
CA VAL A 634 -30.20 12.07 7.83
C VAL A 634 -30.68 13.50 8.09
N GLY A 635 -30.05 14.17 9.06
CA GLY A 635 -30.37 15.54 9.46
C GLY A 635 -31.74 15.73 10.13
N GLN A 636 -32.30 14.67 10.70
CA GLN A 636 -33.58 14.70 11.42
C GLN A 636 -33.50 15.50 12.73
N LEU A 637 -32.33 15.53 13.38
CA LEU A 637 -32.12 16.22 14.65
C LEU A 637 -31.29 17.50 14.44
N LYS A 638 -31.90 18.67 14.57
CA LYS A 638 -31.24 19.98 14.38
C LYS A 638 -31.36 20.84 15.63
N GLY A 639 -30.33 21.63 15.92
CA GLY A 639 -30.36 22.56 17.06
C GLY A 639 -29.11 23.42 17.20
N ASP A 640 -29.07 24.24 18.26
CA ASP A 640 -28.05 25.25 18.52
C ASP A 640 -26.88 24.84 19.44
N ASP A 641 -27.06 23.76 20.20
CA ASP A 641 -26.04 23.14 21.06
C ASP A 641 -26.22 21.63 20.96
N ILE A 642 -25.33 20.96 20.26
CA ILE A 642 -25.32 19.52 20.06
C ILE A 642 -24.10 18.94 20.74
N ARG A 643 -24.35 18.00 21.65
CA ARG A 643 -23.33 17.16 22.29
C ARG A 643 -23.63 15.72 21.91
N TYR A 644 -22.71 15.07 21.24
CA TYR A 644 -22.88 13.71 20.75
C TYR A 644 -21.69 12.85 21.15
N GLY A 645 -21.96 11.60 21.53
CA GLY A 645 -20.94 10.60 21.77
C GLY A 645 -21.37 9.23 21.28
N ASN A 646 -20.40 8.44 20.82
CA ASN A 646 -20.61 7.03 20.56
C ASN A 646 -19.49 6.15 21.11
N LEU A 647 -19.84 4.90 21.37
CA LEU A 647 -18.94 3.79 21.65
C LEU A 647 -19.29 2.65 20.70
N ARG A 648 -18.27 2.00 20.15
CA ARG A 648 -18.41 0.99 19.12
C ARG A 648 -17.50 -0.20 19.41
N ALA A 649 -18.05 -1.39 19.24
CA ALA A 649 -17.31 -2.64 19.29
C ALA A 649 -17.55 -3.40 17.98
N GLU A 650 -16.48 -3.65 17.24
CA GLU A 650 -16.50 -4.39 15.98
C GLU A 650 -15.68 -5.66 16.08
N ARG A 651 -16.14 -6.73 15.46
CA ARG A 651 -15.35 -7.94 15.24
C ARG A 651 -15.05 -8.08 13.75
N ILE A 652 -13.79 -8.31 13.42
CA ILE A 652 -13.36 -8.71 12.07
C ILE A 652 -13.81 -10.15 11.85
N ILE A 653 -14.67 -10.36 10.86
CA ILE A 653 -15.26 -11.67 10.52
C ILE A 653 -14.80 -12.19 9.15
N GLY A 654 -14.07 -11.37 8.38
CA GLY A 654 -13.45 -11.76 7.12
C GLY A 654 -12.46 -10.70 6.64
N ARG A 655 -11.54 -11.07 5.75
CA ARG A 655 -10.57 -10.17 5.10
C ARG A 655 -10.55 -10.44 3.61
N LEU A 656 -10.33 -9.40 2.80
CA LEU A 656 -10.21 -9.55 1.35
C LEU A 656 -8.91 -10.27 0.93
N PRO A 657 -8.85 -10.86 -0.28
CA PRO A 657 -7.67 -11.56 -0.80
C PRO A 657 -6.43 -10.68 -0.97
N LEU A 658 -5.26 -11.32 -1.13
CA LEU A 658 -3.95 -10.66 -1.26
C LEU A 658 -3.93 -9.61 -2.39
N GLY A 659 -3.42 -8.42 -2.10
CA GLY A 659 -3.38 -7.28 -3.03
C GLY A 659 -4.63 -6.39 -3.00
N LEU A 660 -5.75 -6.84 -2.43
CA LEU A 660 -6.94 -6.02 -2.16
C LEU A 660 -7.00 -5.57 -0.70
N ARG A 661 -7.71 -4.49 -0.42
CA ARG A 661 -7.86 -3.91 0.92
C ARG A 661 -9.28 -4.06 1.42
N GLY A 662 -9.41 -4.46 2.69
CA GLY A 662 -10.67 -4.39 3.42
C GLY A 662 -10.90 -5.55 4.38
N ASP A 663 -11.56 -5.24 5.48
CA ASP A 663 -12.11 -6.21 6.42
C ASP A 663 -13.63 -6.25 6.24
N LEU A 664 -14.23 -7.42 6.40
CA LEU A 664 -15.65 -7.56 6.70
C LEU A 664 -15.80 -7.57 8.23
N ARG A 665 -16.65 -6.67 8.75
CA ARG A 665 -16.87 -6.48 10.19
C ARG A 665 -18.33 -6.57 10.56
N ALA A 666 -18.59 -7.17 11.72
CA ALA A 666 -19.86 -7.07 12.42
C ALA A 666 -19.68 -6.15 13.63
N GLY A 667 -20.58 -5.20 13.84
CA GLY A 667 -20.45 -4.19 14.87
C GLY A 667 -21.72 -3.93 15.68
N LEU A 668 -21.51 -3.57 16.94
CA LEU A 668 -22.48 -2.97 17.85
C LEU A 668 -22.04 -1.54 18.16
N MET A 669 -22.98 -0.61 18.15
CA MET A 669 -22.75 0.79 18.48
C MET A 669 -23.78 1.28 19.51
N LEU A 670 -23.31 2.02 20.49
CA LEU A 670 -24.11 2.77 21.45
C LEU A 670 -23.85 4.26 21.23
N GLU A 671 -24.92 5.03 21.12
CA GLU A 671 -24.87 6.46 20.81
C GLU A 671 -25.75 7.23 21.79
N ALA A 672 -25.31 8.42 22.14
CA ALA A 672 -26.08 9.36 22.95
C ALA A 672 -25.85 10.78 22.45
N ALA A 673 -26.94 11.55 22.40
CA ALA A 673 -26.90 12.97 22.07
C ALA A 673 -27.71 13.80 23.05
N ARG A 674 -27.33 15.06 23.22
CA ARG A 674 -28.15 16.09 23.86
C ARG A 674 -28.20 17.29 22.94
N ILE A 675 -29.42 17.79 22.74
CA ILE A 675 -29.71 18.98 21.95
C ILE A 675 -30.19 20.06 22.92
N GLY A 676 -29.57 21.23 22.90
CA GLY A 676 -29.91 22.37 23.75
C GLY A 676 -31.28 22.94 23.39
N THR A 677 -31.32 23.76 22.33
CA THR A 677 -32.55 24.24 21.71
C THR A 677 -32.79 23.46 20.41
N PRO A 678 -33.73 22.50 20.39
CA PRO A 678 -34.07 21.77 19.18
C PRO A 678 -34.84 22.66 18.19
N TYR A 679 -34.45 22.60 16.92
CA TYR A 679 -35.14 23.21 15.78
C TYR A 679 -36.01 22.23 15.02
N THR A 680 -35.75 20.93 15.20
CA THR A 680 -36.58 19.82 14.75
C THR A 680 -36.76 18.85 15.90
N GLU A 681 -37.81 18.04 15.83
CA GLU A 681 -38.14 17.06 16.87
C GLU A 681 -38.25 17.73 18.25
N THR A 682 -39.00 18.84 18.33
CA THR A 682 -39.02 19.73 19.50
C THR A 682 -39.50 19.07 20.80
N GLN A 683 -40.16 17.92 20.70
CA GLN A 683 -40.60 17.10 21.81
C GLN A 683 -39.50 16.21 22.41
N LEU A 684 -38.38 15.99 21.69
CA LEU A 684 -37.24 15.23 22.19
C LEU A 684 -36.40 16.07 23.14
N LYS A 685 -36.63 15.91 24.45
CA LYS A 685 -35.93 16.64 25.51
C LYS A 685 -34.91 15.76 26.22
N GLY A 686 -33.82 16.37 26.66
CA GLY A 686 -32.79 15.71 27.46
C GLY A 686 -31.80 14.89 26.63
N TRP A 687 -31.40 13.74 27.15
CA TRP A 687 -30.50 12.82 26.45
C TRP A 687 -31.30 11.88 25.56
N ILE A 688 -30.92 11.82 24.30
CA ILE A 688 -31.48 10.98 23.25
C ILE A 688 -30.49 9.82 23.04
N ASN A 689 -30.97 8.58 23.08
CA ASN A 689 -30.14 7.39 22.85
C ASN A 689 -30.32 6.85 21.43
N SER A 690 -29.35 6.06 20.96
CA SER A 690 -29.47 5.22 19.76
C SER A 690 -28.55 4.02 19.92
N THR A 691 -29.05 2.83 19.57
CA THR A 691 -28.27 1.59 19.54
C THR A 691 -28.33 1.04 18.13
N ALA A 692 -27.19 0.64 17.57
CA ALA A 692 -27.14 0.09 16.22
C ALA A 692 -26.38 -1.24 16.15
N LEU A 693 -26.90 -2.16 15.34
CA LEU A 693 -26.22 -3.37 14.90
C LEU A 693 -25.95 -3.26 13.41
N TYR A 694 -24.76 -3.61 12.95
CA TYR A 694 -24.43 -3.47 11.53
C TYR A 694 -23.38 -4.47 11.05
N LEU A 695 -23.39 -4.67 9.73
CA LEU A 695 -22.32 -5.29 8.96
C LEU A 695 -21.68 -4.23 8.08
N GLY A 696 -20.37 -4.25 7.93
CA GLY A 696 -19.69 -3.34 7.02
C GLY A 696 -18.41 -3.93 6.46
N GLY A 697 -18.05 -3.52 5.25
CA GLY A 697 -16.77 -3.86 4.65
C GLY A 697 -16.36 -2.90 3.55
N GLU A 698 -15.13 -3.02 3.09
CA GLU A 698 -14.63 -2.23 1.97
C GLU A 698 -15.05 -2.88 0.64
N THR A 699 -15.48 -2.05 -0.30
CA THR A 699 -15.81 -2.45 -1.68
C THR A 699 -14.98 -1.62 -2.66
N PRO A 700 -14.89 -2.00 -3.94
CA PRO A 700 -14.24 -1.17 -4.96
C PRO A 700 -14.82 0.25 -5.08
N LEU A 701 -16.06 0.45 -4.61
CA LEU A 701 -16.74 1.75 -4.61
C LEU A 701 -16.58 2.52 -3.30
N GLY A 702 -15.79 2.03 -2.33
CA GLY A 702 -15.64 2.60 -0.99
C GLY A 702 -16.27 1.72 0.10
N PRO A 703 -16.32 2.18 1.36
CA PRO A 703 -16.95 1.44 2.44
C PRO A 703 -18.45 1.24 2.20
N ALA A 704 -18.94 0.07 2.55
CA ALA A 704 -20.34 -0.27 2.57
C ALA A 704 -20.76 -0.66 3.98
N PHE A 705 -21.92 -0.18 4.43
CA PHE A 705 -22.51 -0.54 5.70
C PHE A 705 -23.99 -0.89 5.52
N LEU A 706 -24.43 -1.97 6.15
CA LEU A 706 -25.84 -2.31 6.32
C LEU A 706 -26.10 -2.41 7.82
N GLY A 707 -26.98 -1.56 8.35
CA GLY A 707 -27.20 -1.48 9.79
C GLY A 707 -28.65 -1.22 10.17
N TYR A 708 -29.03 -1.64 11.37
CA TYR A 708 -30.32 -1.35 11.98
C TYR A 708 -30.09 -0.52 13.25
N GLY A 709 -30.70 0.65 13.32
CA GLY A 709 -30.67 1.54 14.48
C GLY A 709 -32.03 1.55 15.21
N TYR A 710 -31.99 1.61 16.53
CA TYR A 710 -33.16 1.75 17.41
C TYR A 710 -32.91 2.77 18.52
N SER A 711 -33.89 3.61 18.82
CA SER A 711 -33.91 4.54 19.95
C SER A 711 -35.16 4.31 20.78
N SER A 712 -35.01 4.26 22.10
CA SER A 712 -36.15 4.26 23.02
C SER A 712 -36.65 5.68 23.34
N SER A 713 -35.96 6.71 22.86
CA SER A 713 -36.32 8.10 23.10
C SER A 713 -37.56 8.47 22.27
N GLY A 714 -38.49 9.27 22.81
CA GLY A 714 -39.63 9.81 22.05
C GLY A 714 -40.60 8.82 21.40
N GLY A 715 -40.76 7.61 21.96
CA GLY A 715 -41.80 6.66 21.52
C GLY A 715 -41.33 5.54 20.58
N GLY A 716 -40.04 5.46 20.25
CA GLY A 716 -39.45 4.33 19.53
C GLY A 716 -39.05 4.64 18.08
N PHE A 717 -37.91 5.31 17.87
CA PHE A 717 -37.38 5.52 16.52
C PHE A 717 -36.60 4.30 16.06
N HIS A 718 -36.71 3.96 14.79
CA HIS A 718 -35.91 2.90 14.19
C HIS A 718 -35.71 3.15 12.70
N ASN A 719 -34.58 2.70 12.19
CA ASN A 719 -34.24 2.84 10.78
C ASN A 719 -33.29 1.72 10.34
N LEU A 720 -33.46 1.25 9.10
CA LEU A 720 -32.54 0.32 8.43
C LEU A 720 -31.69 1.13 7.45
N TYR A 721 -30.38 1.19 7.64
CA TYR A 721 -29.45 1.96 6.80
C TYR A 721 -28.71 1.07 5.84
N LEU A 722 -28.60 1.55 4.61
CA LEU A 722 -27.55 1.17 3.68
C LEU A 722 -26.73 2.41 3.35
N PHE A 723 -25.42 2.32 3.59
CA PHE A 723 -24.43 3.28 3.13
C PHE A 723 -23.50 2.60 2.13
N LEU A 724 -23.16 3.29 1.04
CA LEU A 724 -22.13 2.87 0.10
C LEU A 724 -21.37 4.08 -0.43
N GLY A 725 -20.06 4.04 -0.28
CA GLY A 725 -19.15 4.90 -1.02
C GLY A 725 -18.28 5.82 -0.17
N THR A 726 -17.84 6.92 -0.75
CA THR A 726 -17.16 8.01 -0.03
C THR A 726 -18.18 8.79 0.80
N PRO A 727 -17.98 8.98 2.11
CA PRO A 727 -18.83 9.81 2.96
C PRO A 727 -18.95 11.25 2.48
#